data_AF-A0A937RCT9-F1
#
_entry.id   AF-A0A937RCT9-F1
#
_cell.length_a   1.000
_cell.length_b   1.000
_cell.length_c   1.000
_cell.angle_alpha   90.00
_cell.angle_beta   90.00
_cell.angle_gamma   90.00
#
_symmetry.space_group_name_H-M   'P 1'
#
loop_
_entity.id
_entity.type
_entity.pdbx_description
1 polymer ?
#
loop_
_entity_poly.entity_id
_entity_poly.type
_entity_poly.pdbx_seq_one_letter_code
_entity_poly.pdbx_strand_id
1 'polypeptide(L)'
;GSVKAIIGHTMAAAGVAALVKAALALHHKVLLPAVNCDEPHPAIAATRFRVLSTPVPWEARGPRRAGVNAFGFGGTNAHLVLEEAAATSPSRAAAPVLAGPAATPMSTGSDQPVSSEPAAAQADAVGLAVREPEMVLRLAATTPDELGTMLEVDDAALRADAATTPAYTGIGTRLALVNPTARRLASARYAVGGIRQGAWSAWRGRGEVWVSAQPLLAGPRPGRIAFVFPGLEAEFAPRLDDVARHFGIALPAELSAADLGRHGTGVLLVSRVLDRTLRRMRIEPDALAGHSIGEWSAMFAAGMFDDDEVDAAVFAADPYDGAVPDVDYASLACSSEQARQFLADYPDIVVSHDNAPQNTVVCGPPGAVADLAARLRRRNVVVQIMPFRSGFHTPMLRPHLPALRARTDQLHLRRPAAVQLWSATTASPYPADLDAVRELFVRHLVEPVLFRQTIEAMYAAGARVFVQVGPGRLGGLVDGVLEDSPHLTIAANSAHRDGLGQLRRLAVALWVEQGNPDLAALDLPAPANGAPATAVHPREGVGAAGQREDHLVRLDLSAATITLDPARLPRIAGTGAAPARPGSASGDDGPVIGSSAADPTGRHTAARHSVADHPLAAWADQDSVARELMALLTETADTAATVLAHAATAGDARGAEPDGELRRAPTGPGWTATLRVSTATMPYLLDHALTPQPPGWPDLLDRRPVLAATTTVQLMAEYAQKASSRIAVGVYDVRFENWLPAEPPTDVVVRVQPEARDRFRITFVGFSSGLVRVADAYPTKRPQRWPFDPDSEQTPTMTGREFYQERWMFHGPAFQGVTTFLGHGPSHIRAVLRASDTPGGLLDAAGQLLGYWIRSRENDRFVMFPVRFGIVEFFGPEPPPGRAVTCHAWVQQFDNEWVDAHLQLVDGNQVWAVVHGWVDRRFDLPAELDEAYRWPERHPFGRVVADGWVLACERWSDLAVREMVLNRYASSAERSEYDATPPALRREWLLRRMAIKDAVRIRLWGQRHPEIFPAQIRVMDPFGQLSRAEAGAGPGAGSTPTPQVEVIDTGGRPLPPFAIWVASTSDLAVAHARPVTGQASTGRPARVVLAVEPPGLVPGQAKDDPPATVDLDAPWWRRRLALAREAAARARGVDVSQALVVNASRLPSDPSSVTVSVAVPAGDDRPAVQHTVTCAETDLVIPGPGAGGPGRRIAAWTTDKPEIADETAATLMGVKE
;
A
#
# COMPACT_ATOMS: atom_id res chain seq x y z
N GLY A 1 -37.63 14.14 -18.76
CA GLY A 1 -36.47 14.26 -19.68
C GLY A 1 -35.32 13.37 -19.21
N SER A 2 -34.21 13.32 -19.94
CA SER A 2 -33.02 12.53 -19.59
C SER A 2 -32.00 13.32 -18.76
N VAL A 3 -31.10 12.66 -18.03
CA VAL A 3 -29.87 13.29 -17.49
C VAL A 3 -28.78 13.40 -18.57
N LYS A 4 -28.76 12.44 -19.51
CA LYS A 4 -27.74 12.32 -20.56
C LYS A 4 -27.72 13.51 -21.54
N ALA A 5 -28.83 14.24 -21.60
CA ALA A 5 -28.99 15.47 -22.38
C ALA A 5 -28.34 16.71 -21.72
N ILE A 6 -28.03 16.64 -20.42
CA ILE A 6 -27.41 17.73 -19.64
C ILE A 6 -25.90 17.52 -19.48
N ILE A 7 -25.46 16.29 -19.20
CA ILE A 7 -24.06 15.97 -18.86
C ILE A 7 -23.39 14.97 -19.83
N GLY A 8 -24.00 14.72 -21.00
CA GLY A 8 -23.58 13.65 -21.91
C GLY A 8 -23.95 12.25 -21.42
N HIS A 9 -23.72 11.23 -22.27
CA HIS A 9 -23.95 9.84 -21.89
C HIS A 9 -22.76 9.29 -21.10
N THR A 10 -22.83 9.34 -19.76
CA THR A 10 -21.80 8.85 -18.82
C THR A 10 -21.67 7.31 -18.74
N MET A 11 -21.81 6.62 -19.87
CA MET A 11 -21.77 5.15 -20.05
C MET A 11 -22.38 4.35 -18.89
N ALA A 12 -21.59 3.56 -18.15
CA ALA A 12 -22.06 2.74 -17.03
C ALA A 12 -22.66 3.57 -15.87
N ALA A 13 -22.07 4.74 -15.58
CA ALA A 13 -22.57 5.65 -14.55
C ALA A 13 -23.90 6.35 -14.95
N ALA A 14 -24.36 6.22 -16.19
CA ALA A 14 -25.55 6.91 -16.70
C ALA A 14 -26.88 6.37 -16.17
N GLY A 15 -26.86 5.28 -15.37
CA GLY A 15 -27.97 4.86 -14.50
C GLY A 15 -27.97 5.60 -13.17
N VAL A 16 -26.83 5.61 -12.46
CA VAL A 16 -26.67 6.32 -11.16
C VAL A 16 -26.87 7.82 -11.34
N ALA A 17 -26.35 8.43 -12.40
CA ALA A 17 -26.61 9.84 -12.70
C ALA A 17 -28.11 10.14 -12.95
N ALA A 18 -28.87 9.18 -13.48
CA ALA A 18 -30.31 9.33 -13.68
C ALA A 18 -31.10 9.14 -12.38
N LEU A 19 -30.63 8.25 -11.49
CA LEU A 19 -31.10 8.11 -10.11
C LEU A 19 -30.88 9.41 -9.31
N VAL A 20 -29.69 10.00 -9.35
CA VAL A 20 -29.40 11.30 -8.71
C VAL A 20 -30.29 12.41 -9.26
N LYS A 21 -30.43 12.53 -10.60
CA LYS A 21 -31.35 13.52 -11.21
C LYS A 21 -32.80 13.33 -10.73
N ALA A 22 -33.27 12.10 -10.60
CA ALA A 22 -34.63 11.79 -10.17
C ALA A 22 -34.84 12.03 -8.67
N ALA A 23 -33.91 11.63 -7.81
CA ALA A 23 -33.96 11.86 -6.37
C ALA A 23 -33.97 13.37 -6.04
N LEU A 24 -33.09 14.16 -6.68
CA LEU A 24 -33.06 15.61 -6.52
C LEU A 24 -34.34 16.29 -7.07
N ALA A 25 -34.88 15.82 -8.19
CA ALA A 25 -36.14 16.32 -8.75
C ALA A 25 -37.36 16.06 -7.82
N LEU A 26 -37.37 14.91 -7.13
CA LEU A 26 -38.37 14.62 -6.09
C LEU A 26 -38.16 15.48 -4.84
N HIS A 27 -36.92 15.56 -4.34
CA HIS A 27 -36.57 16.32 -3.12
C HIS A 27 -36.88 17.83 -3.26
N HIS A 28 -36.40 18.46 -4.34
CA HIS A 28 -36.67 19.87 -4.63
C HIS A 28 -38.04 20.13 -5.29
N LYS A 29 -38.79 19.07 -5.63
CA LYS A 29 -40.15 19.15 -6.19
C LYS A 29 -40.22 19.93 -7.52
N VAL A 30 -39.21 19.75 -8.38
CA VAL A 30 -39.06 20.42 -9.69
C VAL A 30 -38.77 19.40 -10.79
N LEU A 31 -39.54 19.48 -11.88
CA LEU A 31 -39.28 18.74 -13.10
C LEU A 31 -38.20 19.46 -13.93
N LEU A 32 -37.01 18.87 -13.98
CA LEU A 32 -35.85 19.40 -14.69
C LEU A 32 -35.95 19.20 -16.22
N PRO A 33 -35.43 20.14 -17.03
CA PRO A 33 -35.54 20.11 -18.49
C PRO A 33 -34.72 18.98 -19.14
N ALA A 34 -34.88 18.86 -20.46
CA ALA A 34 -33.95 18.20 -21.37
C ALA A 34 -33.30 19.27 -22.25
N VAL A 35 -32.02 19.55 -22.01
CA VAL A 35 -31.21 20.50 -22.79
C VAL A 35 -30.88 19.88 -24.15
N ASN A 36 -30.61 20.69 -25.19
CA ASN A 36 -30.29 20.24 -26.55
C ASN A 36 -31.40 19.37 -27.19
N CYS A 37 -32.65 19.80 -27.08
CA CYS A 37 -33.81 19.11 -27.67
C CYS A 37 -34.89 20.13 -28.08
N ASP A 38 -34.61 20.86 -29.16
CA ASP A 38 -35.45 21.95 -29.65
C ASP A 38 -36.69 21.42 -30.39
N GLU A 39 -36.51 20.42 -31.25
CA GLU A 39 -37.59 19.66 -31.90
C GLU A 39 -37.63 18.20 -31.40
N PRO A 40 -38.68 17.79 -30.65
CA PRO A 40 -38.81 16.40 -30.23
C PRO A 40 -39.28 15.51 -31.39
N HIS A 41 -38.63 14.37 -31.59
CA HIS A 41 -38.91 13.42 -32.68
C HIS A 41 -40.43 13.10 -32.79
N PRO A 42 -41.05 13.11 -33.99
CA PRO A 42 -42.51 13.01 -34.14
C PRO A 42 -43.16 11.80 -33.46
N ALA A 43 -42.46 10.65 -33.42
CA ALA A 43 -42.94 9.46 -32.73
C ALA A 43 -43.09 9.63 -31.20
N ILE A 44 -42.44 10.62 -30.58
CA ILE A 44 -42.62 10.99 -29.16
C ILE A 44 -43.85 11.90 -29.01
N ALA A 45 -44.05 12.85 -29.94
CA ALA A 45 -45.21 13.75 -29.95
C ALA A 45 -46.54 12.99 -30.12
N ALA A 46 -46.52 11.82 -30.74
CA ALA A 46 -47.65 10.88 -30.83
C ALA A 46 -47.96 10.12 -29.50
N THR A 47 -47.29 10.44 -28.38
CA THR A 47 -47.44 9.72 -27.10
C THR A 47 -47.85 10.64 -25.94
N ARG A 48 -48.13 10.03 -24.78
CA ARG A 48 -48.34 10.75 -23.52
C ARG A 48 -47.09 11.44 -22.94
N PHE A 49 -45.90 11.18 -23.50
CA PHE A 49 -44.65 11.75 -22.98
C PHE A 49 -44.44 13.17 -23.46
N ARG A 50 -44.01 14.05 -22.55
CA ARG A 50 -43.66 15.44 -22.85
C ARG A 50 -42.18 15.69 -22.58
N VAL A 51 -41.52 16.34 -23.52
CA VAL A 51 -40.19 16.92 -23.30
C VAL A 51 -40.38 18.31 -22.67
N LEU A 52 -39.47 18.72 -21.80
CA LEU A 52 -39.51 20.00 -21.10
C LEU A 52 -38.27 20.80 -21.50
N SER A 53 -38.46 21.97 -22.10
CA SER A 53 -37.38 22.90 -22.45
C SER A 53 -36.93 23.74 -21.25
N THR A 54 -37.85 24.01 -20.30
CA THR A 54 -37.61 24.77 -19.07
C THR A 54 -37.87 23.93 -17.81
N PRO A 55 -37.26 24.27 -16.66
CA PRO A 55 -37.65 23.68 -15.37
C PRO A 55 -39.05 24.14 -14.96
N VAL A 56 -39.88 23.24 -14.45
CA VAL A 56 -41.23 23.56 -13.97
C VAL A 56 -41.51 22.95 -12.59
N PRO A 57 -42.32 23.57 -11.72
CA PRO A 57 -42.75 22.97 -10.46
C PRO A 57 -43.40 21.59 -10.69
N TRP A 58 -43.04 20.62 -9.87
CA TRP A 58 -43.65 19.28 -9.92
C TRP A 58 -44.92 19.29 -9.07
N GLU A 59 -46.04 19.69 -9.66
CA GLU A 59 -47.36 19.59 -9.02
C GLU A 59 -47.88 18.14 -9.03
N ALA A 60 -48.48 17.70 -7.91
CA ALA A 60 -49.03 16.37 -7.75
C ALA A 60 -50.18 16.38 -6.72
N ARG A 61 -51.19 15.52 -6.92
CA ARG A 61 -52.34 15.33 -5.99
C ARG A 61 -52.14 14.15 -5.02
N GLY A 62 -50.89 13.77 -4.81
CA GLY A 62 -50.43 12.60 -4.06
C GLY A 62 -48.90 12.57 -4.10
N PRO A 63 -48.24 11.55 -3.53
CA PRO A 63 -46.78 11.50 -3.49
C PRO A 63 -46.19 11.47 -4.90
N ARG A 64 -45.23 12.36 -5.16
CA ARG A 64 -44.48 12.43 -6.43
C ARG A 64 -43.72 11.13 -6.63
N ARG A 65 -43.77 10.61 -7.86
CA ARG A 65 -43.08 9.38 -8.27
C ARG A 65 -42.23 9.61 -9.51
N ALA A 66 -41.02 9.08 -9.51
CA ALA A 66 -40.09 9.18 -10.63
C ALA A 66 -39.65 7.77 -11.09
N GLY A 67 -39.76 7.51 -12.40
CA GLY A 67 -39.20 6.30 -13.02
C GLY A 67 -37.81 6.57 -13.59
N VAL A 68 -36.84 5.75 -13.24
CA VAL A 68 -35.45 5.81 -13.74
C VAL A 68 -35.22 4.62 -14.67
N ASN A 69 -34.71 4.89 -15.88
CA ASN A 69 -34.36 3.86 -16.86
C ASN A 69 -32.85 3.87 -17.14
N ALA A 70 -32.22 2.70 -17.07
CA ALA A 70 -30.85 2.47 -17.51
C ALA A 70 -30.82 1.26 -18.45
N PHE A 71 -30.46 1.48 -19.71
CA PHE A 71 -30.39 0.46 -20.75
C PHE A 71 -28.93 0.36 -21.22
N GLY A 72 -28.32 -0.81 -21.05
CA GLY A 72 -26.98 -1.10 -21.56
C GLY A 72 -27.01 -1.45 -23.04
N PHE A 73 -25.92 -1.20 -23.76
CA PHE A 73 -25.82 -1.51 -25.20
C PHE A 73 -25.95 -3.02 -25.49
N GLY A 74 -25.60 -3.89 -24.53
CA GLY A 74 -25.82 -5.33 -24.58
C GLY A 74 -27.24 -5.80 -24.21
N GLY A 75 -28.22 -4.89 -24.11
CA GLY A 75 -29.63 -5.22 -23.85
C GLY A 75 -30.02 -5.40 -22.37
N THR A 76 -29.06 -5.33 -21.43
CA THR A 76 -29.35 -5.34 -20.00
C THR A 76 -30.10 -4.08 -19.58
N ASN A 77 -31.34 -4.24 -19.11
CA ASN A 77 -32.25 -3.13 -18.80
C ASN A 77 -32.61 -3.12 -17.32
N ALA A 78 -32.38 -2.00 -16.64
CA ALA A 78 -32.78 -1.75 -15.27
C ALA A 78 -33.82 -0.61 -15.18
N HIS A 79 -34.84 -0.82 -14.35
CA HIS A 79 -35.85 0.18 -14.01
C HIS A 79 -35.93 0.34 -12.48
N LEU A 80 -35.98 1.59 -12.01
CA LEU A 80 -36.25 1.91 -10.61
C LEU A 80 -37.44 2.86 -10.52
N VAL A 81 -38.30 2.66 -9.52
CA VAL A 81 -39.35 3.61 -9.14
C VAL A 81 -38.96 4.25 -7.82
N LEU A 82 -39.00 5.58 -7.78
CA LEU A 82 -38.72 6.40 -6.60
C LEU A 82 -39.99 7.16 -6.19
N GLU A 83 -40.13 7.44 -4.90
CA GLU A 83 -41.24 8.21 -4.33
C GLU A 83 -40.70 9.28 -3.37
N GLU A 84 -41.41 10.41 -3.21
CA GLU A 84 -41.02 11.43 -2.21
C GLU A 84 -41.31 10.96 -0.77
N ALA A 85 -40.38 11.22 0.15
CA ALA A 85 -40.52 10.79 1.54
C ALA A 85 -41.58 11.60 2.32
N ALA A 86 -42.30 10.94 3.23
CA ALA A 86 -43.28 11.57 4.10
C ALA A 86 -42.62 12.58 5.06
N ALA A 87 -43.22 13.77 5.20
CA ALA A 87 -42.69 14.83 6.04
C ALA A 87 -42.91 14.54 7.53
N THR A 88 -41.83 14.58 8.31
CA THR A 88 -41.84 14.46 9.78
C THR A 88 -41.51 15.83 10.39
N SER A 89 -42.33 16.30 11.33
CA SER A 89 -42.22 17.65 11.91
C SER A 89 -41.62 17.60 13.32
N PRO A 90 -40.47 18.24 13.59
CA PRO A 90 -39.96 18.42 14.94
C PRO A 90 -40.80 19.43 15.74
N SER A 91 -40.99 19.17 17.04
CA SER A 91 -41.63 20.12 17.96
C SER A 91 -40.67 21.28 18.32
N ARG A 92 -41.21 22.48 18.54
CA ARG A 92 -40.43 23.68 18.89
C ARG A 92 -41.14 24.53 19.96
N ALA A 93 -40.43 24.85 21.03
CA ALA A 93 -40.84 25.84 22.04
C ALA A 93 -40.14 27.21 21.81
N ALA A 94 -40.72 28.27 22.38
CA ALA A 94 -40.24 29.67 22.37
C ALA A 94 -40.85 30.41 23.57
N ALA A 95 -40.51 31.65 23.95
CA ALA A 95 -39.65 32.68 23.35
C ALA A 95 -38.88 33.40 24.52
N PRO A 96 -38.51 34.72 24.54
CA PRO A 96 -38.68 35.84 23.60
C PRO A 96 -37.36 36.59 23.26
N VAL A 97 -37.48 37.77 22.62
CA VAL A 97 -36.40 38.62 22.06
C VAL A 97 -36.59 40.07 22.53
N LEU A 98 -35.49 40.85 22.60
CA LEU A 98 -35.48 42.33 22.60
C LEU A 98 -34.54 42.84 21.50
N ALA A 99 -34.74 44.07 20.98
CA ALA A 99 -34.30 44.42 19.63
C ALA A 99 -33.87 45.89 19.37
N GLY A 100 -32.97 46.06 18.40
CA GLY A 100 -32.74 47.28 17.61
C GLY A 100 -31.78 48.34 18.19
N PRO A 101 -31.41 49.39 17.42
CA PRO A 101 -31.70 49.65 16.00
C PRO A 101 -30.45 49.62 15.08
N ALA A 102 -30.58 50.06 13.81
CA ALA A 102 -29.54 49.96 12.77
C ALA A 102 -29.17 51.32 12.13
N ALA A 103 -28.11 51.36 11.32
CA ALA A 103 -27.70 52.48 10.47
C ALA A 103 -27.10 52.01 9.12
N THR A 104 -27.19 52.83 8.08
CA THR A 104 -26.88 52.50 6.67
C THR A 104 -25.64 53.22 6.12
N PRO A 105 -24.88 52.62 5.17
CA PRO A 105 -23.95 53.35 4.31
C PRO A 105 -24.66 54.01 3.10
N MET A 106 -24.05 55.05 2.55
CA MET A 106 -24.59 55.89 1.46
C MET A 106 -23.87 55.62 0.11
N SER A 107 -24.45 56.12 -0.98
CA SER A 107 -23.94 55.98 -2.37
C SER A 107 -23.27 57.26 -2.87
N THR A 108 -22.23 57.13 -3.72
CA THR A 108 -21.87 57.96 -4.92
C THR A 108 -20.45 57.59 -5.40
N GLY A 109 -20.07 57.58 -6.69
CA GLY A 109 -20.87 57.62 -7.94
C GLY A 109 -20.22 58.43 -9.08
N SER A 110 -19.89 57.81 -10.23
CA SER A 110 -19.58 58.49 -11.52
C SER A 110 -19.42 57.48 -12.69
N ASP A 111 -19.74 57.89 -13.92
CA ASP A 111 -19.86 57.01 -15.11
C ASP A 111 -18.66 56.99 -16.10
N GLN A 112 -18.56 55.86 -16.81
CA GLN A 112 -18.25 55.59 -18.25
C GLN A 112 -17.85 56.75 -19.21
N PRO A 113 -17.32 56.48 -20.44
CA PRO A 113 -16.51 55.34 -20.95
C PRO A 113 -15.31 55.74 -21.88
N VAL A 114 -14.31 54.87 -22.06
CA VAL A 114 -13.45 54.84 -23.28
C VAL A 114 -13.04 53.39 -23.59
N SER A 115 -12.92 53.01 -24.87
CA SER A 115 -12.60 51.66 -25.33
C SER A 115 -11.42 51.60 -26.30
N SER A 116 -10.42 50.74 -26.03
CA SER A 116 -9.38 50.35 -27.01
C SER A 116 -8.73 49.00 -26.64
N GLU A 117 -9.02 47.98 -27.46
CA GLU A 117 -8.34 46.68 -27.69
C GLU A 117 -7.75 45.84 -26.52
N PRO A 118 -7.97 44.51 -26.50
CA PRO A 118 -7.46 43.64 -25.44
C PRO A 118 -6.02 43.17 -25.68
N ALA A 119 -5.13 43.45 -24.74
CA ALA A 119 -3.89 42.67 -24.58
C ALA A 119 -4.26 41.21 -24.22
N ALA A 120 -3.51 40.24 -24.75
CA ALA A 120 -3.83 38.82 -24.60
C ALA A 120 -3.61 38.31 -23.16
N ALA A 121 -4.66 38.37 -22.34
CA ALA A 121 -4.66 37.77 -21.01
C ALA A 121 -4.58 36.24 -21.11
N GLN A 122 -3.62 35.65 -20.39
CA GLN A 122 -3.41 34.22 -20.30
C GLN A 122 -4.53 33.62 -19.44
N ALA A 123 -5.50 32.95 -20.08
CA ALA A 123 -6.72 32.53 -19.41
C ALA A 123 -6.51 31.25 -18.59
N ASP A 124 -6.50 31.40 -17.26
CA ASP A 124 -6.42 30.28 -16.31
C ASP A 124 -7.47 29.20 -16.58
N ALA A 125 -7.04 27.94 -16.67
CA ALA A 125 -7.93 26.79 -16.69
C ALA A 125 -8.50 26.56 -15.28
N VAL A 126 -9.60 27.24 -14.96
CA VAL A 126 -10.21 27.27 -13.61
C VAL A 126 -10.59 25.86 -13.12
N GLY A 127 -9.72 25.28 -12.29
CA GLY A 127 -9.95 23.98 -11.65
C GLY A 127 -11.09 24.05 -10.64
N LEU A 128 -12.14 23.24 -10.86
CA LEU A 128 -13.30 23.18 -9.97
C LEU A 128 -12.99 22.35 -8.71
N ALA A 129 -12.35 22.97 -7.73
CA ALA A 129 -11.98 22.33 -6.46
C ALA A 129 -13.21 22.06 -5.57
N VAL A 130 -13.82 20.88 -5.72
CA VAL A 130 -14.80 20.36 -4.75
C VAL A 130 -14.06 19.96 -3.47
N ARG A 131 -14.47 20.53 -2.34
CA ARG A 131 -13.99 20.15 -1.00
C ARG A 131 -15.18 19.87 -0.09
N GLU A 132 -15.28 18.63 0.38
CA GLU A 132 -16.11 18.28 1.53
C GLU A 132 -15.35 18.68 2.81
N PRO A 133 -15.94 19.44 3.75
CA PRO A 133 -15.29 19.74 5.02
C PRO A 133 -15.21 18.47 5.89
N GLU A 134 -14.04 18.18 6.45
CA GLU A 134 -13.89 17.05 7.38
C GLU A 134 -14.73 17.29 8.64
N MET A 135 -15.68 16.40 8.92
CA MET A 135 -16.51 16.46 10.13
C MET A 135 -15.67 16.09 11.35
N VAL A 136 -15.83 16.82 12.47
CA VAL A 136 -15.04 16.58 13.69
C VAL A 136 -15.98 16.32 14.86
N LEU A 137 -16.10 15.06 15.29
CA LEU A 137 -16.81 14.73 16.52
C LEU A 137 -15.89 15.00 17.72
N ARG A 138 -16.41 15.73 18.71
CA ARG A 138 -15.75 16.05 19.97
C ARG A 138 -16.71 15.70 21.11
N LEU A 139 -16.30 14.88 22.05
CA LEU A 139 -17.07 14.55 23.25
C LEU A 139 -16.20 14.81 24.48
N ALA A 140 -16.79 15.28 25.58
CA ALA A 140 -16.08 15.59 26.81
C ALA A 140 -16.97 15.32 28.01
N ALA A 141 -16.38 14.75 29.06
CA ALA A 141 -17.07 14.42 30.30
C ALA A 141 -16.13 14.54 31.51
N THR A 142 -16.68 14.42 32.72
CA THR A 142 -15.88 14.47 33.96
C THR A 142 -15.05 13.20 34.11
N THR A 143 -15.65 12.05 33.79
CA THR A 143 -15.03 10.72 33.93
C THR A 143 -15.00 9.93 32.61
N PRO A 144 -14.13 8.92 32.47
CA PRO A 144 -14.16 8.00 31.34
C PRO A 144 -15.45 7.17 31.23
N ASP A 145 -16.17 6.93 32.33
CA ASP A 145 -17.45 6.22 32.33
C ASP A 145 -18.57 7.05 31.71
N GLU A 146 -18.71 8.32 32.12
CA GLU A 146 -19.62 9.27 31.46
C GLU A 146 -19.34 9.36 29.95
N LEU A 147 -18.07 9.46 29.56
CA LEU A 147 -17.65 9.50 28.16
C LEU A 147 -17.97 8.19 27.41
N GLY A 148 -17.97 7.06 28.11
CA GLY A 148 -18.44 5.77 27.61
C GLY A 148 -19.93 5.79 27.29
N THR A 149 -20.76 6.25 28.23
CA THR A 149 -22.21 6.40 28.03
C THR A 149 -22.55 7.41 26.92
N MET A 150 -21.75 8.48 26.75
CA MET A 150 -21.87 9.40 25.61
C MET A 150 -21.58 8.75 24.24
N LEU A 151 -21.00 7.55 24.19
CA LEU A 151 -20.79 6.78 22.97
C LEU A 151 -21.79 5.63 22.77
N GLU A 152 -22.64 5.34 23.75
CA GLU A 152 -23.65 4.27 23.72
C GLU A 152 -24.91 4.69 22.92
N VAL A 153 -25.01 5.96 22.51
CA VAL A 153 -25.98 6.45 21.52
C VAL A 153 -25.67 6.01 20.09
N ASP A 154 -26.71 6.07 19.24
CA ASP A 154 -26.66 5.63 17.85
C ASP A 154 -25.65 6.40 16.98
N ASP A 155 -25.11 5.67 16.01
CA ASP A 155 -24.09 6.11 15.06
C ASP A 155 -24.52 7.26 14.15
N ALA A 156 -25.83 7.43 13.87
CA ALA A 156 -26.35 8.58 13.13
C ALA A 156 -26.53 9.81 14.04
N ALA A 157 -26.93 9.63 15.30
CA ALA A 157 -27.04 10.71 16.27
C ALA A 157 -25.65 11.34 16.55
N LEU A 158 -24.64 10.51 16.78
CA LEU A 158 -23.24 10.95 16.96
C LEU A 158 -22.68 11.71 15.74
N ARG A 159 -23.20 11.47 14.53
CA ARG A 159 -22.83 12.23 13.32
C ARG A 159 -23.56 13.56 13.21
N ALA A 160 -24.83 13.61 13.63
CA ALA A 160 -25.57 14.87 13.71
C ALA A 160 -24.93 15.83 14.74
N ASP A 161 -24.55 15.31 15.91
CA ASP A 161 -23.87 16.10 16.94
C ASP A 161 -22.47 16.57 16.51
N ALA A 162 -21.77 15.81 15.65
CA ALA A 162 -20.49 16.24 15.09
C ALA A 162 -20.55 17.55 14.27
N ALA A 163 -21.76 17.98 13.85
CA ALA A 163 -21.98 19.24 13.15
C ALA A 163 -22.46 20.39 14.08
N THR A 164 -22.78 20.11 15.35
CA THR A 164 -23.45 21.06 16.26
C THR A 164 -22.84 21.17 17.65
N THR A 165 -21.94 20.25 18.05
CA THR A 165 -21.44 20.14 19.43
C THR A 165 -20.76 21.44 19.91
N PRO A 166 -21.28 22.10 20.97
CA PRO A 166 -20.64 23.27 21.56
C PRO A 166 -19.26 22.96 22.16
N ALA A 167 -18.40 23.97 22.27
CA ALA A 167 -17.10 23.82 22.91
C ALA A 167 -17.25 23.63 24.44
N TYR A 168 -17.25 22.38 24.90
CA TYR A 168 -17.13 22.06 26.33
C TYR A 168 -15.74 22.46 26.83
N THR A 169 -15.68 23.39 27.78
CA THR A 169 -14.44 23.96 28.34
C THR A 169 -14.01 23.33 29.66
N GLY A 170 -14.77 22.39 30.21
CA GLY A 170 -14.45 21.74 31.48
C GLY A 170 -13.18 20.87 31.42
N ILE A 171 -12.52 20.75 32.58
CA ILE A 171 -11.39 19.85 32.80
C ILE A 171 -11.95 18.45 33.12
N GLY A 172 -11.47 17.44 32.40
CA GLY A 172 -11.98 16.06 32.47
C GLY A 172 -11.50 15.23 31.27
N THR A 173 -12.08 14.05 31.11
CA THR A 173 -11.78 13.13 29.98
C THR A 173 -12.36 13.68 28.69
N ARG A 174 -11.54 13.74 27.63
CA ARG A 174 -11.96 14.22 26.30
C ARG A 174 -11.67 13.18 25.22
N LEU A 175 -12.56 13.11 24.23
CA LEU A 175 -12.44 12.35 22.99
C LEU A 175 -12.65 13.30 21.80
N ALA A 176 -11.80 13.19 20.78
CA ALA A 176 -12.09 13.75 19.47
C ALA A 176 -11.71 12.77 18.35
N LEU A 177 -12.45 12.81 17.24
CA LEU A 177 -12.11 12.07 16.02
C LEU A 177 -12.52 12.83 14.76
N VAL A 178 -11.70 12.69 13.73
CA VAL A 178 -11.95 13.28 12.40
C VAL A 178 -12.70 12.27 11.54
N ASN A 179 -13.71 12.71 10.80
CA ASN A 179 -14.64 11.95 9.97
C ASN A 179 -15.21 10.70 10.70
N PRO A 180 -16.26 10.85 11.54
CA PRO A 180 -16.85 9.80 12.38
C PRO A 180 -17.61 8.69 11.61
N THR A 181 -16.88 7.97 10.77
CA THR A 181 -17.30 6.69 10.16
C THR A 181 -17.51 5.63 11.24
N ALA A 182 -18.33 4.62 10.96
CA ALA A 182 -18.62 3.53 11.90
C ALA A 182 -17.35 2.84 12.42
N ARG A 183 -16.33 2.67 11.57
CA ARG A 183 -15.01 2.14 11.96
C ARG A 183 -14.29 3.03 12.98
N ARG A 184 -14.32 4.36 12.82
CA ARG A 184 -13.66 5.29 13.76
C ARG A 184 -14.46 5.46 15.06
N LEU A 185 -15.81 5.42 15.00
CA LEU A 185 -16.65 5.38 16.20
C LEU A 185 -16.46 4.08 17.00
N ALA A 186 -16.32 2.93 16.33
CA ALA A 186 -15.94 1.67 16.98
C ALA A 186 -14.54 1.75 17.62
N SER A 187 -13.56 2.36 16.95
CA SER A 187 -12.23 2.61 17.53
C SER A 187 -12.28 3.56 18.74
N ALA A 188 -13.15 4.57 18.73
CA ALA A 188 -13.35 5.47 19.87
C ALA A 188 -14.01 4.76 21.06
N ARG A 189 -15.04 3.93 20.82
CA ARG A 189 -15.64 3.05 21.84
C ARG A 189 -14.61 2.08 22.44
N TYR A 190 -13.75 1.48 21.62
CA TYR A 190 -12.64 0.64 22.06
C TYR A 190 -11.64 1.42 22.94
N ALA A 191 -11.15 2.58 22.45
CA ALA A 191 -10.23 3.45 23.16
C ALA A 191 -10.74 3.87 24.54
N VAL A 192 -11.99 4.35 24.63
CA VAL A 192 -12.63 4.71 25.90
C VAL A 192 -12.84 3.47 26.78
N GLY A 193 -13.21 2.32 26.21
CA GLY A 193 -13.39 1.06 26.94
C GLY A 193 -12.14 0.58 27.67
N GLY A 194 -10.97 0.57 27.02
CA GLY A 194 -9.71 0.20 27.67
C GLY A 194 -9.23 1.24 28.69
N ILE A 195 -9.53 2.53 28.48
CA ILE A 195 -9.28 3.59 29.46
C ILE A 195 -10.15 3.39 30.73
N ARG A 196 -11.45 3.07 30.57
CA ARG A 196 -12.35 2.71 31.69
C ARG A 196 -11.85 1.49 32.48
N GLN A 197 -11.20 0.55 31.79
CA GLN A 197 -10.60 -0.65 32.39
C GLN A 197 -9.19 -0.42 32.96
N GLY A 198 -8.64 0.80 32.88
CA GLY A 198 -7.29 1.13 33.34
C GLY A 198 -6.15 0.56 32.48
N ALA A 199 -6.45 -0.04 31.33
CA ALA A 199 -5.45 -0.61 30.42
C ALA A 199 -4.59 0.46 29.73
N TRP A 200 -5.13 1.66 29.50
CA TRP A 200 -4.42 2.81 28.94
C TRP A 200 -4.80 4.10 29.68
N SER A 201 -3.89 5.08 29.73
CA SER A 201 -4.16 6.44 30.24
C SER A 201 -4.65 7.41 29.16
N ALA A 202 -4.26 7.15 27.90
CA ALA A 202 -4.62 7.92 26.72
C ALA A 202 -4.53 7.06 25.44
N TRP A 203 -5.14 7.54 24.36
CA TRP A 203 -5.13 6.95 23.03
C TRP A 203 -4.86 8.07 22.02
N ARG A 204 -3.61 8.22 21.57
CA ARG A 204 -3.16 9.39 20.79
C ARG A 204 -3.09 9.07 19.29
N GLY A 205 -4.02 9.61 18.50
CA GLY A 205 -4.03 9.60 17.03
C GLY A 205 -4.26 8.28 16.31
N ARG A 206 -4.12 7.13 16.98
CA ARG A 206 -4.30 5.78 16.39
C ARG A 206 -5.69 5.65 15.77
N GLY A 207 -5.75 5.61 14.44
CA GLY A 207 -7.00 5.52 13.68
C GLY A 207 -7.76 6.84 13.47
N GLU A 208 -7.09 7.99 13.61
CA GLU A 208 -7.68 9.36 13.56
C GLU A 208 -8.64 9.62 14.74
N VAL A 209 -8.30 9.04 15.90
CA VAL A 209 -9.02 9.12 17.18
C VAL A 209 -8.04 9.57 18.27
N TRP A 210 -8.44 10.53 19.09
CA TRP A 210 -7.70 11.02 20.26
C TRP A 210 -8.56 10.91 21.52
N VAL A 211 -8.06 10.27 22.57
CA VAL A 211 -8.68 10.24 23.91
C VAL A 211 -7.61 10.46 24.97
N SER A 212 -7.90 11.21 26.03
CA SER A 212 -7.02 11.33 27.20
C SER A 212 -7.85 11.40 28.48
N ALA A 213 -7.55 10.52 29.44
CA ALA A 213 -8.10 10.57 30.80
C ALA A 213 -7.14 11.22 31.80
N GLN A 214 -5.86 11.31 31.45
CA GLN A 214 -4.85 12.08 32.17
C GLN A 214 -4.25 13.14 31.22
N PRO A 215 -5.02 14.21 30.93
CA PRO A 215 -4.63 15.22 29.95
C PRO A 215 -3.32 15.93 30.29
N LEU A 216 -2.39 15.93 29.33
CA LEU A 216 -1.01 16.39 29.53
C LEU A 216 -0.88 17.88 29.90
N LEU A 217 -1.80 18.74 29.48
CA LEU A 217 -1.76 20.19 29.71
C LEU A 217 -2.68 20.64 30.86
N ALA A 218 -3.11 19.72 31.74
CA ALA A 218 -3.96 20.03 32.89
C ALA A 218 -3.50 19.30 34.18
N GLY A 219 -4.20 19.58 35.29
CA GLY A 219 -3.85 19.09 36.63
C GLY A 219 -3.02 20.09 37.44
N PRO A 220 -2.49 19.70 38.62
CA PRO A 220 -1.83 20.61 39.56
C PRO A 220 -0.44 21.08 39.11
N ARG A 221 0.14 20.43 38.11
CA ARG A 221 1.34 20.86 37.38
C ARG A 221 1.10 20.53 35.90
N PRO A 222 0.44 21.41 35.13
CA PRO A 222 0.20 21.15 33.72
C PRO A 222 1.53 21.05 32.99
N GLY A 223 1.61 20.13 32.03
CA GLY A 223 2.72 20.06 31.08
C GLY A 223 2.73 21.24 30.14
N ARG A 224 3.89 21.46 29.51
CA ARG A 224 4.14 22.57 28.58
C ARG A 224 4.08 22.14 27.13
N ILE A 225 3.72 23.08 26.25
CA ILE A 225 3.81 22.95 24.79
C ILE A 225 5.18 23.45 24.34
N ALA A 226 5.93 22.58 23.67
CA ALA A 226 7.16 22.91 22.97
C ALA A 226 6.91 22.96 21.46
N PHE A 227 7.35 24.01 20.78
CA PHE A 227 7.49 23.98 19.32
C PHE A 227 8.90 23.50 18.98
N VAL A 228 8.98 22.42 18.19
CA VAL A 228 10.23 21.86 17.68
C VAL A 228 10.32 22.09 16.18
N PHE A 229 11.36 22.80 15.75
CA PHE A 229 11.54 23.22 14.37
C PHE A 229 12.48 22.26 13.64
N PRO A 230 12.06 21.65 12.52
CA PRO A 230 12.85 20.68 11.77
C PRO A 230 13.98 21.33 10.98
N GLY A 231 15.01 20.53 10.70
CA GLY A 231 16.15 20.91 9.88
C GLY A 231 15.94 20.58 8.40
N LEU A 232 17.04 20.30 7.71
CA LEU A 232 17.02 19.79 6.34
C LEU A 232 16.72 18.28 6.32
N GLU A 233 15.76 17.86 5.51
CA GLU A 233 15.38 16.44 5.33
C GLU A 233 15.29 16.08 3.85
N ALA A 234 15.49 14.81 3.49
CA ALA A 234 15.50 14.37 2.09
C ALA A 234 14.13 14.47 1.37
N GLU A 235 13.03 14.68 2.10
CA GLU A 235 11.67 14.80 1.56
C GLU A 235 11.08 16.19 1.84
N PHE A 236 11.20 17.10 0.88
CA PHE A 236 10.67 18.46 0.98
C PHE A 236 9.44 18.65 0.07
N ALA A 237 8.26 18.39 0.63
CA ALA A 237 6.97 18.57 -0.04
C ALA A 237 5.92 19.23 0.90
N PRO A 238 6.11 20.50 1.31
CA PRO A 238 5.18 21.22 2.18
C PRO A 238 3.83 21.47 1.49
N ARG A 239 2.72 21.44 2.25
CA ARG A 239 1.36 21.57 1.71
C ARG A 239 0.59 22.69 2.40
N LEU A 240 0.85 23.92 1.96
CA LEU A 240 0.36 25.15 2.61
C LEU A 240 -0.68 25.94 1.81
N ASP A 241 -0.97 25.62 0.54
CA ASP A 241 -1.79 26.48 -0.35
C ASP A 241 -3.17 26.83 0.20
N ASP A 242 -3.77 25.97 1.00
CA ASP A 242 -5.08 26.19 1.61
C ASP A 242 -5.01 26.83 2.99
N VAL A 243 -3.98 26.54 3.79
CA VAL A 243 -3.65 27.31 4.99
C VAL A 243 -3.42 28.78 4.63
N ALA A 244 -2.58 29.03 3.63
CA ALA A 244 -2.27 30.36 3.11
C ALA A 244 -3.52 31.11 2.64
N ARG A 245 -4.36 30.47 1.83
CA ARG A 245 -5.62 31.03 1.32
C ARG A 245 -6.65 31.28 2.42
N HIS A 246 -6.75 30.39 3.41
CA HIS A 246 -7.73 30.48 4.50
C HIS A 246 -7.36 31.55 5.53
N PHE A 247 -6.08 31.64 5.90
CA PHE A 247 -5.58 32.62 6.86
C PHE A 247 -5.13 33.94 6.21
N GLY A 248 -5.20 34.08 4.88
CA GLY A 248 -4.75 35.29 4.17
C GLY A 248 -3.25 35.57 4.34
N ILE A 249 -2.43 34.52 4.29
CA ILE A 249 -0.96 34.59 4.36
C ILE A 249 -0.42 34.47 2.94
N ALA A 250 0.41 35.41 2.50
CA ALA A 250 1.11 35.29 1.23
C ALA A 250 2.19 34.20 1.32
N LEU A 251 2.22 33.29 0.35
CA LEU A 251 3.34 32.37 0.17
C LEU A 251 4.36 32.98 -0.81
N PRO A 252 5.67 32.75 -0.60
CA PRO A 252 6.70 32.99 -1.61
C PRO A 252 6.41 32.23 -2.91
N ALA A 253 6.83 32.77 -4.06
CA ALA A 253 6.50 32.23 -5.37
C ALA A 253 7.14 30.86 -5.67
N GLU A 254 8.30 30.56 -5.07
CA GLU A 254 8.97 29.26 -5.17
C GLU A 254 9.36 28.73 -3.77
N LEU A 255 8.91 27.52 -3.45
CA LEU A 255 9.50 26.69 -2.39
C LEU A 255 10.22 25.53 -3.09
N SER A 256 11.55 25.47 -2.97
CA SER A 256 12.38 24.55 -3.73
C SER A 256 13.46 23.89 -2.86
N ALA A 257 13.79 22.64 -3.18
CA ALA A 257 14.88 21.88 -2.58
C ALA A 257 15.93 21.45 -3.62
N ALA A 258 16.03 22.18 -4.74
CA ALA A 258 16.95 21.88 -5.84
C ALA A 258 18.43 22.01 -5.45
N ASP A 259 18.73 22.89 -4.50
CA ASP A 259 20.05 23.14 -3.93
C ASP A 259 19.93 23.38 -2.41
N LEU A 260 21.06 23.30 -1.71
CA LEU A 260 21.12 23.44 -0.24
C LEU A 260 20.59 24.80 0.25
N GLY A 261 20.80 25.85 -0.55
CA GLY A 261 20.42 27.22 -0.27
C GLY A 261 18.92 27.45 -0.26
N ARG A 262 18.28 27.17 -1.41
CA ARG A 262 16.83 27.21 -1.57
C ARG A 262 16.13 26.29 -0.59
N HIS A 263 16.69 25.11 -0.32
CA HIS A 263 16.12 24.16 0.65
C HIS A 263 16.09 24.75 2.06
N GLY A 264 17.23 25.30 2.54
CA GLY A 264 17.29 25.96 3.84
C GLY A 264 16.29 27.10 3.97
N THR A 265 16.28 28.01 2.99
CA THR A 265 15.29 29.10 2.87
C THR A 265 13.85 28.57 2.89
N GLY A 266 13.56 27.50 2.15
CA GLY A 266 12.25 26.86 2.12
C GLY A 266 11.78 26.30 3.47
N VAL A 267 12.68 25.67 4.25
CA VAL A 267 12.37 25.17 5.61
C VAL A 267 12.03 26.33 6.55
N LEU A 268 12.81 27.41 6.52
CA LEU A 268 12.58 28.61 7.34
C LEU A 268 11.22 29.27 7.02
N LEU A 269 10.91 29.43 5.74
CA LEU A 269 9.66 30.04 5.26
C LEU A 269 8.43 29.20 5.65
N VAL A 270 8.47 27.88 5.45
CA VAL A 270 7.39 26.95 5.87
C VAL A 270 7.20 27.00 7.38
N SER A 271 8.29 27.01 8.16
CA SER A 271 8.26 27.12 9.62
C SER A 271 7.57 28.40 10.09
N ARG A 272 7.93 29.56 9.52
CA ARG A 272 7.40 30.88 9.88
C ARG A 272 5.92 31.07 9.49
N VAL A 273 5.47 30.46 8.38
CA VAL A 273 4.04 30.40 8.03
C VAL A 273 3.26 29.55 9.03
N LEU A 274 3.81 28.42 9.46
CA LEU A 274 3.14 27.53 10.42
C LEU A 274 3.08 28.14 11.83
N ASP A 275 4.15 28.72 12.36
CA ASP A 275 4.14 29.41 13.66
C ASP A 275 3.06 30.52 13.69
N ARG A 276 3.07 31.42 12.70
CA ARG A 276 2.07 32.48 12.55
C ARG A 276 0.63 31.95 12.45
N THR A 277 0.42 30.78 11.84
CA THR A 277 -0.90 30.12 11.79
C THR A 277 -1.30 29.52 13.15
N LEU A 278 -0.40 28.81 13.83
CA LEU A 278 -0.68 28.18 15.12
C LEU A 278 -1.08 29.22 16.17
N ARG A 279 -0.39 30.35 16.25
CA ARG A 279 -0.73 31.46 17.14
C ARG A 279 -2.10 32.08 16.83
N ARG A 280 -2.47 32.20 15.56
CA ARG A 280 -3.83 32.60 15.13
C ARG A 280 -4.91 31.60 15.55
N MET A 281 -4.56 30.33 15.70
CA MET A 281 -5.40 29.27 16.29
C MET A 281 -5.31 29.21 17.83
N ARG A 282 -4.68 30.21 18.48
CA ARG A 282 -4.39 30.29 19.93
C ARG A 282 -3.54 29.13 20.46
N ILE A 283 -2.70 28.54 19.62
CA ILE A 283 -1.72 27.54 19.99
C ILE A 283 -0.40 28.28 20.19
N GLU A 284 -0.12 28.62 21.45
CA GLU A 284 1.11 29.29 21.85
C GLU A 284 2.11 28.27 22.45
N PRO A 285 3.42 28.41 22.19
CA PRO A 285 4.47 27.63 22.83
C PRO A 285 4.91 28.22 24.18
N ASP A 286 5.17 27.35 25.16
CA ASP A 286 5.94 27.67 26.37
C ASP A 286 7.45 27.65 26.12
N ALA A 287 7.89 26.80 25.19
CA ALA A 287 9.29 26.58 24.85
C ALA A 287 9.50 26.40 23.34
N LEU A 288 10.67 26.78 22.85
CA LEU A 288 11.09 26.68 21.45
C LEU A 288 12.41 25.92 21.39
N ALA A 289 12.57 25.01 20.44
CA ALA A 289 13.85 24.38 20.11
C ALA A 289 13.91 24.03 18.62
N GLY A 290 15.10 23.82 18.08
CA GLY A 290 15.28 23.48 16.68
C GLY A 290 16.30 22.37 16.44
N HIS A 291 16.20 21.76 15.27
CA HIS A 291 17.14 20.78 14.75
C HIS A 291 17.89 21.38 13.56
N SER A 292 19.23 21.41 13.61
CA SER A 292 20.05 22.06 12.58
C SER A 292 19.54 23.48 12.28
N ILE A 293 19.35 23.87 11.01
CA ILE A 293 18.78 25.16 10.58
C ILE A 293 17.43 25.50 11.26
N GLY A 294 16.68 24.52 11.77
CA GLY A 294 15.49 24.76 12.58
C GLY A 294 15.75 25.56 13.86
N GLU A 295 16.99 25.60 14.38
CA GLU A 295 17.33 26.47 15.52
C GLU A 295 17.20 27.97 15.14
N TRP A 296 17.43 28.33 13.87
CA TRP A 296 17.13 29.68 13.37
C TRP A 296 15.61 29.93 13.24
N SER A 297 14.83 28.96 12.77
CA SER A 297 13.35 29.05 12.83
C SER A 297 12.85 29.29 14.26
N ALA A 298 13.47 28.64 15.25
CA ALA A 298 13.16 28.82 16.65
C ALA A 298 13.58 30.23 17.17
N MET A 299 14.71 30.78 16.72
CA MET A 299 15.09 32.18 17.00
C MET A 299 14.12 33.20 16.38
N PHE A 300 13.60 32.94 15.18
CA PHE A 300 12.57 33.78 14.56
C PHE A 300 11.24 33.70 15.35
N ALA A 301 10.79 32.49 15.70
CA ALA A 301 9.60 32.27 16.54
C ALA A 301 9.73 32.81 17.99
N ALA A 302 10.96 33.07 18.45
CA ALA A 302 11.27 33.73 19.72
C ALA A 302 11.21 35.26 19.65
N GLY A 303 11.16 35.85 18.44
CA GLY A 303 11.20 37.30 18.22
C GLY A 303 12.61 37.92 18.36
N MET A 304 13.67 37.15 18.08
CA MET A 304 15.07 37.60 18.26
C MET A 304 15.61 38.47 17.10
N PHE A 305 14.83 38.68 16.05
CA PHE A 305 15.16 39.51 14.89
C PHE A 305 13.92 40.30 14.48
N ASP A 306 14.07 41.37 13.69
CA ASP A 306 12.92 42.02 13.08
C ASP A 306 12.35 41.16 11.93
N ASP A 307 11.02 41.13 11.82
CA ASP A 307 10.35 40.37 10.76
C ASP A 307 10.68 40.93 9.37
N ASP A 308 10.77 42.26 9.24
CA ASP A 308 11.08 42.94 7.96
C ASP A 308 12.58 42.84 7.61
N GLU A 309 13.47 42.85 8.61
CA GLU A 309 14.92 42.67 8.39
C GLU A 309 15.25 41.24 7.94
N VAL A 310 14.57 40.23 8.50
CA VAL A 310 14.71 38.83 8.08
C VAL A 310 14.22 38.64 6.64
N ASP A 311 13.06 39.20 6.29
CA ASP A 311 12.55 39.14 4.91
C ASP A 311 13.47 39.87 3.91
N ALA A 312 14.07 41.00 4.30
CA ALA A 312 14.96 41.77 3.43
C ALA A 312 16.40 41.22 3.31
N ALA A 313 16.92 40.49 4.31
CA ALA A 313 18.32 40.06 4.35
C ALA A 313 18.54 38.55 4.31
N VAL A 314 17.65 37.74 4.89
CA VAL A 314 17.82 36.27 4.98
C VAL A 314 17.20 35.54 3.79
N PHE A 315 16.14 36.09 3.17
CA PHE A 315 15.46 35.47 2.02
C PHE A 315 15.76 36.16 0.68
N ALA A 316 16.43 37.31 0.68
CA ALA A 316 16.87 38.01 -0.54
C ALA A 316 18.25 37.54 -1.08
N ALA A 317 18.99 36.79 -0.28
CA ALA A 317 20.27 36.17 -0.64
C ALA A 317 20.24 34.68 -0.30
N ASP A 318 20.99 33.87 -1.04
CA ASP A 318 21.22 32.47 -0.64
C ASP A 318 22.13 32.44 0.61
N PRO A 319 21.68 31.88 1.76
CA PRO A 319 22.52 31.80 2.95
C PRO A 319 23.80 30.98 2.73
N TYR A 320 23.77 30.07 1.74
CA TYR A 320 24.77 29.06 1.43
C TYR A 320 25.62 29.40 0.19
N ASP A 321 25.40 30.56 -0.45
CA ASP A 321 26.22 31.03 -1.58
C ASP A 321 27.69 31.15 -1.15
N GLY A 322 28.51 30.22 -1.62
CA GLY A 322 29.92 30.05 -1.27
C GLY A 322 30.38 28.60 -1.47
N ALA A 323 31.70 28.38 -1.52
CA ALA A 323 32.24 27.02 -1.47
C ALA A 323 32.06 26.44 -0.06
N VAL A 324 31.66 25.17 0.03
CA VAL A 324 31.58 24.38 1.27
C VAL A 324 32.61 23.23 1.27
N PRO A 325 32.98 22.65 2.43
CA PRO A 325 33.81 21.46 2.50
C PRO A 325 33.21 20.27 1.74
N ASP A 326 34.03 19.56 0.96
CA ASP A 326 33.64 18.30 0.31
C ASP A 326 33.70 17.13 1.31
N VAL A 327 32.61 16.97 2.05
CA VAL A 327 32.46 16.00 3.16
C VAL A 327 31.13 15.27 3.05
N ASP A 328 31.11 13.98 3.36
CA ASP A 328 29.89 13.18 3.41
C ASP A 328 29.37 13.06 4.85
N TYR A 329 28.05 12.94 4.98
CA TYR A 329 27.37 12.63 6.23
C TYR A 329 26.89 11.18 6.23
N ALA A 330 26.97 10.52 7.38
CA ALA A 330 26.39 9.19 7.58
C ALA A 330 25.56 9.14 8.86
N SER A 331 24.29 8.78 8.72
CA SER A 331 23.39 8.41 9.82
C SER A 331 23.68 6.98 10.26
N LEU A 332 23.88 6.78 11.56
CA LEU A 332 24.20 5.51 12.22
C LEU A 332 23.06 5.12 13.17
N ALA A 333 22.61 3.88 13.09
CA ALA A 333 21.65 3.30 14.04
C ALA A 333 22.33 2.88 15.35
N CYS A 334 22.86 3.85 16.09
CA CYS A 334 23.53 3.63 17.37
C CYS A 334 23.52 4.90 18.25
N SER A 335 23.88 4.75 19.53
CA SER A 335 23.98 5.88 20.46
C SER A 335 25.23 6.73 20.20
N SER A 336 25.23 7.97 20.71
CA SER A 336 26.35 8.90 20.49
C SER A 336 27.66 8.41 21.12
N GLU A 337 27.56 7.59 22.17
CA GLU A 337 28.68 6.96 22.89
C GLU A 337 29.25 5.79 22.08
N GLN A 338 28.38 4.95 21.51
CA GLN A 338 28.78 3.87 20.59
C GLN A 338 29.43 4.43 19.33
N ALA A 339 28.87 5.50 18.76
CA ALA A 339 29.47 6.21 17.63
C ALA A 339 30.89 6.70 17.97
N ARG A 340 31.09 7.40 19.10
CA ARG A 340 32.45 7.85 19.53
C ARG A 340 33.43 6.68 19.72
N GLN A 341 32.99 5.51 20.17
CA GLN A 341 33.84 4.31 20.24
C GLN A 341 34.24 3.80 18.85
N PHE A 342 33.36 3.90 17.86
CA PHE A 342 33.66 3.52 16.47
C PHE A 342 34.58 4.51 15.76
N LEU A 343 34.51 5.80 16.11
CA LEU A 343 35.37 6.86 15.56
C LEU A 343 36.80 6.85 16.12
N ALA A 344 37.11 6.01 17.12
CA ALA A 344 38.45 5.95 17.73
C ALA A 344 39.59 5.65 16.74
N ASP A 345 39.30 4.92 15.66
CA ASP A 345 40.25 4.61 14.58
C ASP A 345 40.13 5.55 13.36
N TYR A 346 39.23 6.55 13.42
CA TYR A 346 38.92 7.47 12.31
C TYR A 346 38.98 8.95 12.79
N PRO A 347 40.19 9.50 13.02
CA PRO A 347 40.36 10.83 13.61
C PRO A 347 39.77 11.97 12.77
N ASP A 348 39.65 11.76 11.45
CA ASP A 348 39.09 12.74 10.50
C ASP A 348 37.57 12.68 10.39
N ILE A 349 36.88 11.86 11.19
CA ILE A 349 35.41 11.77 11.23
C ILE A 349 34.94 12.23 12.62
N VAL A 350 33.93 13.11 12.66
CA VAL A 350 33.35 13.63 13.90
C VAL A 350 31.86 13.28 14.02
N VAL A 351 31.36 13.21 15.27
CA VAL A 351 29.92 13.27 15.51
C VAL A 351 29.43 14.67 15.13
N SER A 352 28.34 14.72 14.39
CA SER A 352 27.67 15.93 13.90
C SER A 352 26.27 16.10 14.51
N HIS A 353 25.55 15.01 14.78
CA HIS A 353 24.27 15.05 15.49
C HIS A 353 24.09 13.86 16.44
N ASP A 354 23.53 14.11 17.63
CA ASP A 354 23.02 13.14 18.60
C ASP A 354 21.50 13.29 18.66
N ASN A 355 20.80 12.57 17.78
CA ASN A 355 19.38 12.80 17.46
C ASN A 355 18.44 12.02 18.37
N ALA A 356 18.72 10.74 18.59
CA ALA A 356 17.93 9.83 19.41
C ALA A 356 18.81 8.67 19.91
N PRO A 357 18.38 7.86 20.90
CA PRO A 357 19.20 6.77 21.46
C PRO A 357 19.72 5.75 20.43
N GLN A 358 19.05 5.62 19.28
CA GLN A 358 19.46 4.79 18.14
C GLN A 358 19.62 5.62 16.84
N ASN A 359 19.97 6.91 16.94
CA ASN A 359 20.22 7.77 15.77
C ASN A 359 21.32 8.79 16.06
N THR A 360 22.51 8.55 15.49
CA THR A 360 23.66 9.46 15.56
C THR A 360 24.15 9.75 14.15
N VAL A 361 24.36 11.02 13.79
CA VAL A 361 24.95 11.39 12.48
C VAL A 361 26.42 11.74 12.68
N VAL A 362 27.29 11.17 11.85
CA VAL A 362 28.72 11.49 11.75
C VAL A 362 29.03 12.14 10.41
N CYS A 363 30.14 12.87 10.33
CA CYS A 363 30.57 13.56 9.11
C CYS A 363 32.11 13.58 8.98
N GLY A 364 32.61 13.47 7.76
CA GLY A 364 34.05 13.51 7.45
C GLY A 364 34.36 13.30 5.96
N PRO A 365 35.64 13.08 5.60
CA PRO A 365 36.06 12.85 4.23
C PRO A 365 35.32 11.66 3.59
N PRO A 366 34.84 11.76 2.33
CA PRO A 366 34.04 10.73 1.65
C PRO A 366 34.59 9.29 1.77
N GLY A 367 35.89 9.10 1.53
CA GLY A 367 36.53 7.78 1.64
C GLY A 367 36.51 7.22 3.07
N ALA A 368 36.84 8.04 4.07
CA ALA A 368 36.83 7.62 5.48
C ALA A 368 35.42 7.28 5.96
N VAL A 369 34.41 8.06 5.55
CA VAL A 369 32.99 7.80 5.86
C VAL A 369 32.50 6.52 5.18
N ALA A 370 32.93 6.24 3.94
CA ALA A 370 32.63 4.99 3.25
C ALA A 370 33.28 3.77 3.95
N ASP A 371 34.53 3.87 4.37
CA ASP A 371 35.24 2.82 5.12
C ASP A 371 34.60 2.55 6.47
N LEU A 372 34.24 3.60 7.22
CA LEU A 372 33.49 3.50 8.46
C LEU A 372 32.14 2.80 8.21
N ALA A 373 31.37 3.22 7.20
CA ALA A 373 30.10 2.61 6.85
C ALA A 373 30.26 1.11 6.50
N ALA A 374 31.29 0.73 5.74
CA ALA A 374 31.59 -0.67 5.45
C ALA A 374 32.01 -1.46 6.71
N ARG A 375 32.76 -0.84 7.63
CA ARG A 375 33.17 -1.45 8.92
C ARG A 375 31.99 -1.64 9.88
N LEU A 376 31.05 -0.69 9.91
CA LEU A 376 29.86 -0.74 10.78
C LEU A 376 28.76 -1.66 10.26
N ARG A 377 28.55 -1.70 8.94
CA ARG A 377 27.66 -2.70 8.32
C ARG A 377 28.14 -4.15 8.53
N ARG A 378 29.45 -4.38 8.70
CA ARG A 378 30.04 -5.66 9.14
C ARG A 378 29.91 -5.94 10.65
N ARG A 379 29.28 -5.04 11.41
CA ARG A 379 28.97 -5.16 12.85
C ARG A 379 27.46 -5.02 13.11
N ASN A 380 26.63 -5.26 12.08
CA ASN A 380 25.16 -5.13 12.09
C ASN A 380 24.62 -3.75 12.54
N VAL A 381 25.45 -2.71 12.49
CA VAL A 381 25.01 -1.32 12.67
C VAL A 381 24.53 -0.80 11.32
N VAL A 382 23.24 -0.45 11.23
CA VAL A 382 22.66 0.15 10.02
C VAL A 382 23.30 1.53 9.79
N VAL A 383 23.77 1.77 8.56
CA VAL A 383 24.39 3.04 8.16
C VAL A 383 23.82 3.53 6.84
N GLN A 384 23.33 4.77 6.82
CA GLN A 384 22.84 5.47 5.63
C GLN A 384 23.72 6.72 5.36
N ILE A 385 24.37 6.77 4.20
CA ILE A 385 25.05 7.99 3.73
C ILE A 385 23.97 8.97 3.22
N MET A 386 24.09 10.24 3.59
CA MET A 386 23.07 11.27 3.34
C MET A 386 23.38 12.08 2.07
N PRO A 387 22.38 12.51 1.29
CA PRO A 387 22.59 13.06 -0.07
C PRO A 387 22.95 14.57 -0.08
N PHE A 388 23.64 15.08 0.94
CA PHE A 388 24.04 16.48 1.04
C PHE A 388 25.47 16.62 1.59
N ARG A 389 26.19 17.65 1.14
CA ARG A 389 27.56 17.99 1.53
C ARG A 389 27.62 19.46 1.95
N SER A 390 28.24 19.76 3.09
CA SER A 390 28.18 21.11 3.66
C SER A 390 29.11 21.39 4.85
N GLY A 391 29.40 20.40 5.70
CA GLY A 391 30.28 20.56 6.87
C GLY A 391 29.65 21.28 8.07
N PHE A 392 28.37 21.69 8.02
CA PHE A 392 27.66 22.23 9.19
C PHE A 392 27.61 21.24 10.36
N HIS A 393 27.64 21.79 11.56
CA HIS A 393 27.70 21.08 12.83
C HIS A 393 28.99 20.24 12.97
N THR A 394 30.08 20.71 12.34
CA THR A 394 31.43 20.12 12.44
C THR A 394 32.53 21.19 12.44
N PRO A 395 33.73 20.91 13.00
CA PRO A 395 34.88 21.81 12.87
C PRO A 395 35.35 22.06 11.43
N MET A 396 34.90 21.27 10.45
CA MET A 396 35.37 21.34 9.05
C MET A 396 34.86 22.60 8.32
N LEU A 397 33.75 23.19 8.77
CA LEU A 397 33.25 24.47 8.25
C LEU A 397 34.06 25.69 8.75
N ARG A 398 34.95 25.55 9.76
CA ARG A 398 35.72 26.66 10.33
C ARG A 398 36.45 27.58 9.32
N PRO A 399 37.05 27.09 8.22
CA PRO A 399 37.66 27.94 7.19
C PRO A 399 36.66 28.86 6.46
N HIS A 400 35.38 28.48 6.44
CA HIS A 400 34.30 29.14 5.69
C HIS A 400 33.48 30.11 6.57
N LEU A 401 33.59 30.00 7.90
CA LEU A 401 32.92 30.86 8.87
C LEU A 401 33.09 32.39 8.64
N PRO A 402 34.23 32.93 8.19
CA PRO A 402 34.37 34.39 8.01
C PRO A 402 33.36 34.98 7.02
N ALA A 403 33.00 34.24 5.96
CA ALA A 403 32.02 34.68 4.98
C ALA A 403 30.58 34.64 5.54
N LEU A 404 30.23 33.57 6.25
CA LEU A 404 28.93 33.43 6.92
C LEU A 404 28.74 34.50 8.00
N ARG A 405 29.77 34.73 8.82
CA ARG A 405 29.77 35.76 9.87
C ARG A 405 29.61 37.16 9.31
N ALA A 406 30.27 37.48 8.19
CA ALA A 406 30.11 38.78 7.53
C ALA A 406 28.68 39.06 7.03
N ARG A 407 27.86 38.03 6.81
CA ARG A 407 26.40 38.16 6.56
C ARG A 407 25.62 38.34 7.87
N THR A 408 25.91 37.56 8.91
CA THR A 408 25.09 37.54 10.14
C THR A 408 25.42 38.63 11.16
N ASP A 409 26.62 39.20 11.14
CA ASP A 409 26.97 40.41 11.91
C ASP A 409 26.12 41.64 11.49
N GLN A 410 25.44 41.58 10.32
CA GLN A 410 24.52 42.63 9.82
C GLN A 410 23.10 42.53 10.41
N LEU A 411 22.74 41.44 11.09
CA LEU A 411 21.41 41.25 11.66
C LEU A 411 21.32 41.84 13.08
N HIS A 412 20.30 42.67 13.33
CA HIS A 412 20.08 43.29 14.64
C HIS A 412 19.41 42.31 15.61
N LEU A 413 20.25 41.55 16.32
CA LEU A 413 19.82 40.60 17.34
C LEU A 413 19.11 41.30 18.53
N ARG A 414 17.94 40.80 18.89
CA ARG A 414 17.08 41.25 19.99
C ARG A 414 16.91 40.14 21.02
N ARG A 415 16.53 40.49 22.25
CA ARG A 415 16.18 39.48 23.28
C ARG A 415 14.82 38.84 22.97
N PRO A 416 14.62 37.53 23.24
CA PRO A 416 13.31 36.88 23.11
C PRO A 416 12.21 37.63 23.86
N ALA A 417 11.04 37.78 23.24
CA ALA A 417 9.98 38.63 23.79
C ALA A 417 9.20 37.97 24.95
N ALA A 418 9.10 36.64 24.98
CA ALA A 418 8.31 35.92 25.99
C ALA A 418 8.69 34.43 26.19
N VAL A 419 9.04 33.71 25.11
CA VAL A 419 9.11 32.24 25.13
C VAL A 419 10.54 31.74 25.41
N GLN A 420 10.68 30.63 26.14
CA GLN A 420 12.00 30.05 26.44
C GLN A 420 12.58 29.31 25.22
N LEU A 421 13.60 29.89 24.60
CA LEU A 421 14.38 29.24 23.54
C LEU A 421 15.46 28.32 24.13
N TRP A 422 15.59 27.12 23.57
CA TRP A 422 16.60 26.10 23.88
C TRP A 422 17.55 25.89 22.71
N SER A 423 18.83 25.68 22.98
CA SER A 423 19.86 25.41 21.97
C SER A 423 20.23 23.94 21.91
N ALA A 424 20.17 23.36 20.72
CA ALA A 424 20.68 22.02 20.47
C ALA A 424 22.20 21.94 20.55
N THR A 425 22.93 23.06 20.51
CA THR A 425 24.39 23.08 20.70
C THR A 425 24.82 22.88 22.17
N THR A 426 23.92 23.15 23.13
CA THR A 426 24.25 23.09 24.56
C THR A 426 23.28 22.26 25.41
N ALA A 427 22.20 21.73 24.81
CA ALA A 427 21.10 21.06 25.49
C ALA A 427 20.50 21.91 26.65
N SER A 428 20.54 23.24 26.51
CA SER A 428 20.18 24.18 27.57
C SER A 428 19.46 25.42 27.03
N PRO A 429 18.77 26.21 27.89
CA PRO A 429 18.16 27.48 27.49
C PRO A 429 19.20 28.48 26.97
N TYR A 430 18.81 29.30 26.00
CA TYR A 430 19.68 30.35 25.44
C TYR A 430 20.18 31.34 26.53
N PRO A 431 21.43 31.84 26.42
CA PRO A 431 21.94 32.82 27.35
C PRO A 431 21.19 34.17 27.23
N ALA A 432 21.06 34.88 28.35
CA ALA A 432 20.39 36.18 28.39
C ALA A 432 21.27 37.34 27.86
N ASP A 433 22.56 37.10 27.63
CA ASP A 433 23.51 38.05 27.06
C ASP A 433 23.58 37.91 25.53
N LEU A 434 23.58 39.04 24.82
CA LEU A 434 23.46 39.05 23.36
C LEU A 434 24.77 38.70 22.64
N ASP A 435 25.94 38.98 23.23
CA ASP A 435 27.21 38.58 22.64
C ASP A 435 27.45 37.08 22.86
N ALA A 436 27.04 36.53 24.01
CA ALA A 436 26.99 35.08 24.23
C ALA A 436 26.03 34.36 23.27
N VAL A 437 24.89 34.97 22.87
CA VAL A 437 24.03 34.43 21.81
C VAL A 437 24.72 34.49 20.44
N ARG A 438 25.44 35.57 20.12
CA ARG A 438 26.21 35.70 18.87
C ARG A 438 27.34 34.66 18.79
N GLU A 439 28.02 34.38 19.89
CA GLU A 439 28.98 33.29 19.98
C GLU A 439 28.30 31.93 19.77
N LEU A 440 27.17 31.68 20.46
CA LEU A 440 26.39 30.45 20.34
C LEU A 440 25.91 30.19 18.91
N PHE A 441 25.49 31.23 18.19
CA PHE A 441 25.13 31.14 16.76
C PHE A 441 26.29 30.63 15.90
N VAL A 442 27.51 31.14 16.11
CA VAL A 442 28.71 30.70 15.37
C VAL A 442 29.10 29.27 15.80
N ARG A 443 29.01 28.95 17.09
CA ARG A 443 29.26 27.61 17.63
C ARG A 443 28.30 26.57 17.05
N HIS A 444 27.01 26.87 16.95
CA HIS A 444 25.99 25.99 16.38
C HIS A 444 26.35 25.49 14.97
N LEU A 445 27.04 26.31 14.17
CA LEU A 445 27.46 25.94 12.82
C LEU A 445 28.67 24.98 12.78
N VAL A 446 29.43 24.83 13.87
CA VAL A 446 30.67 24.02 13.93
C VAL A 446 30.76 23.00 15.07
N GLU A 447 29.74 22.96 15.94
CA GLU A 447 29.59 22.00 17.03
C GLU A 447 28.35 21.12 16.79
N PRO A 448 28.33 19.88 17.33
CA PRO A 448 27.27 18.91 17.02
C PRO A 448 25.90 19.30 17.60
N VAL A 449 24.85 18.89 16.90
CA VAL A 449 23.45 19.07 17.31
C VAL A 449 23.08 18.00 18.34
N LEU A 450 23.00 18.36 19.62
CA LEU A 450 22.64 17.49 20.76
C LEU A 450 21.11 17.41 20.94
N PHE A 451 20.38 17.09 19.87
CA PHE A 451 18.91 17.15 19.86
C PHE A 451 18.27 16.23 20.90
N ARG A 452 18.75 14.98 21.04
CA ARG A 452 18.30 14.04 22.09
C ARG A 452 18.37 14.66 23.48
N GLN A 453 19.56 15.14 23.85
CA GLN A 453 19.83 15.73 25.18
C GLN A 453 18.98 16.99 25.41
N THR A 454 18.69 17.73 24.33
CA THR A 454 17.81 18.91 24.38
C THR A 454 16.36 18.51 24.66
N ILE A 455 15.83 17.47 24.01
CA ILE A 455 14.49 16.94 24.27
C ILE A 455 14.40 16.34 25.69
N GLU A 456 15.42 15.59 26.14
CA GLU A 456 15.54 15.10 27.52
C GLU A 456 15.47 16.26 28.54
N ALA A 457 16.24 17.33 28.31
CA ALA A 457 16.28 18.49 29.20
C ALA A 457 14.99 19.34 29.16
N MET A 458 14.36 19.50 27.99
CA MET A 458 13.04 20.13 27.86
C MET A 458 11.95 19.32 28.57
N TYR A 459 12.00 17.98 28.50
CA TYR A 459 11.08 17.11 29.22
C TYR A 459 11.28 17.23 30.74
N ALA A 460 12.54 17.29 31.21
CA ALA A 460 12.85 17.58 32.61
C ALA A 460 12.34 18.97 33.05
N ALA A 461 12.39 19.97 32.17
CA ALA A 461 11.84 21.31 32.37
C ALA A 461 10.30 21.43 32.20
N GLY A 462 9.60 20.31 31.98
CA GLY A 462 8.14 20.20 31.98
C GLY A 462 7.46 20.17 30.61
N ALA A 463 8.19 20.15 29.49
CA ALA A 463 7.59 19.94 28.16
C ALA A 463 6.92 18.56 28.08
N ARG A 464 5.66 18.51 27.63
CA ARG A 464 4.88 17.25 27.49
C ARG A 464 4.22 17.11 26.13
N VAL A 465 4.01 18.21 25.42
CA VAL A 465 3.48 18.21 24.05
C VAL A 465 4.52 18.84 23.13
N PHE A 466 4.93 18.12 22.10
CA PHE A 466 5.93 18.56 21.13
C PHE A 466 5.26 18.73 19.76
N VAL A 467 5.13 19.98 19.32
CA VAL A 467 4.56 20.32 18.03
C VAL A 467 5.69 20.52 17.02
N GLN A 468 5.72 19.71 15.95
CA GLN A 468 6.67 19.92 14.85
C GLN A 468 6.16 21.04 13.93
N VAL A 469 6.88 22.17 13.91
CA VAL A 469 6.52 23.39 13.16
C VAL A 469 7.39 23.51 11.90
N GLY A 470 7.15 22.62 10.93
CA GLY A 470 7.86 22.63 9.65
C GLY A 470 7.65 21.35 8.82
N PRO A 471 8.33 21.21 7.67
CA PRO A 471 8.32 20.00 6.86
C PRO A 471 9.12 18.86 7.52
N GLY A 472 8.99 17.63 7.03
CA GLY A 472 9.79 16.50 7.52
C GLY A 472 9.16 15.66 8.63
N ARG A 473 10.01 14.92 9.36
CA ARG A 473 9.67 13.77 10.22
C ARG A 473 10.30 13.86 11.63
N LEU A 474 10.87 15.00 12.02
CA LEU A 474 11.47 15.28 13.34
C LEU A 474 10.69 14.70 14.54
N GLY A 475 9.35 14.68 14.48
CA GLY A 475 8.52 14.09 15.54
C GLY A 475 8.88 12.64 15.89
N GLY A 476 9.26 11.82 14.91
CA GLY A 476 9.69 10.43 15.17
C GLY A 476 11.01 10.33 15.95
N LEU A 477 11.85 11.37 15.91
CA LEU A 477 13.03 11.46 16.78
C LEU A 477 12.63 11.82 18.21
N VAL A 478 11.66 12.72 18.41
CA VAL A 478 11.11 13.03 19.74
C VAL A 478 10.47 11.80 20.38
N ASP A 479 9.65 11.07 19.62
CA ASP A 479 9.00 9.84 20.07
C ASP A 479 10.04 8.79 20.53
N GLY A 480 11.12 8.60 19.75
CA GLY A 480 12.22 7.69 20.07
C GLY A 480 13.17 8.15 21.19
N VAL A 481 13.10 9.43 21.62
CA VAL A 481 13.80 9.93 22.82
C VAL A 481 12.95 9.75 24.08
N LEU A 482 11.62 9.74 23.93
CA LEU A 482 10.65 9.79 25.03
C LEU A 482 9.75 8.54 25.11
N GLU A 483 10.17 7.40 24.55
CA GLU A 483 9.35 6.19 24.39
C GLU A 483 8.68 5.72 25.71
N ASP A 484 9.44 5.63 26.80
CA ASP A 484 8.95 5.26 28.14
C ASP A 484 8.25 6.41 28.91
N SER A 485 8.21 7.62 28.35
CA SER A 485 7.79 8.85 29.04
C SER A 485 6.45 9.37 28.53
N PRO A 486 5.45 9.68 29.39
CA PRO A 486 4.18 10.23 28.93
C PRO A 486 4.34 11.58 28.20
N HIS A 487 4.08 11.58 26.88
CA HIS A 487 4.14 12.74 26.00
C HIS A 487 3.13 12.64 24.85
N LEU A 488 3.02 13.71 24.05
CA LEU A 488 2.32 13.76 22.75
C LEU A 488 3.21 14.48 21.75
N THR A 489 3.47 13.86 20.59
CA THR A 489 4.11 14.52 19.45
C THR A 489 3.12 14.66 18.30
N ILE A 490 3.09 15.80 17.62
CA ILE A 490 2.24 16.01 16.44
C ILE A 490 2.78 17.10 15.49
N ALA A 491 2.75 16.85 14.18
CA ALA A 491 3.21 17.80 13.18
C ALA A 491 2.12 18.76 12.69
N ALA A 492 2.48 20.01 12.42
CA ALA A 492 1.59 21.03 11.86
C ALA A 492 1.45 20.96 10.33
N ASN A 493 2.36 20.27 9.64
CA ASN A 493 2.36 20.05 8.19
C ASN A 493 2.58 18.56 7.87
N SER A 494 2.16 18.11 6.67
CA SER A 494 2.38 16.74 6.18
C SER A 494 2.47 16.74 4.65
N ALA A 495 3.42 15.98 4.08
CA ALA A 495 3.51 15.78 2.63
C ALA A 495 2.30 15.00 2.06
N HIS A 496 1.65 14.18 2.89
CA HIS A 496 0.63 13.23 2.45
C HIS A 496 -0.81 13.72 2.67
N ARG A 497 -1.01 14.93 3.21
CA ARG A 497 -2.33 15.50 3.57
C ARG A 497 -2.38 16.99 3.26
N ASP A 498 -3.56 17.55 3.02
CA ASP A 498 -3.75 18.99 2.93
C ASP A 498 -3.48 19.69 4.28
N GLY A 499 -3.06 20.96 4.24
CA GLY A 499 -2.58 21.65 5.42
C GLY A 499 -3.70 21.93 6.43
N LEU A 500 -4.90 22.31 5.97
CA LEU A 500 -6.05 22.49 6.85
C LEU A 500 -6.49 21.19 7.53
N GLY A 501 -6.49 20.06 6.80
CA GLY A 501 -6.72 18.73 7.37
C GLY A 501 -5.67 18.33 8.41
N GLN A 502 -4.40 18.67 8.20
CA GLN A 502 -3.35 18.43 9.21
C GLN A 502 -3.52 19.32 10.45
N LEU A 503 -3.83 20.61 10.27
CA LEU A 503 -4.10 21.55 11.38
C LEU A 503 -5.33 21.15 12.19
N ARG A 504 -6.39 20.59 11.57
CA ARG A 504 -7.54 20.01 12.30
C ARG A 504 -7.09 18.92 13.26
N ARG A 505 -6.23 18.00 12.81
CA ARG A 505 -5.72 16.86 13.61
C ARG A 505 -4.88 17.33 14.79
N LEU A 506 -4.01 18.31 14.53
CA LEU A 506 -3.22 18.95 15.58
C LEU A 506 -4.11 19.67 16.60
N ALA A 507 -5.10 20.45 16.16
CA ALA A 507 -6.00 21.17 17.06
C ALA A 507 -6.89 20.22 17.90
N VAL A 508 -7.38 19.11 17.34
CA VAL A 508 -8.17 18.14 18.15
C VAL A 508 -7.32 17.37 19.16
N ALA A 509 -6.07 17.05 18.81
CA ALA A 509 -5.12 16.43 19.75
C ALA A 509 -4.84 17.34 20.95
N LEU A 510 -4.54 18.61 20.68
CA LEU A 510 -4.34 19.64 21.70
C LEU A 510 -5.61 19.88 22.53
N TRP A 511 -6.79 19.92 21.89
CA TRP A 511 -8.07 20.06 22.61
C TRP A 511 -8.34 18.87 23.55
N VAL A 512 -8.00 17.64 23.15
CA VAL A 512 -8.12 16.45 24.00
C VAL A 512 -7.16 16.50 25.20
N GLU A 513 -5.91 16.95 25.00
CA GLU A 513 -4.94 17.13 26.09
C GLU A 513 -5.15 18.42 26.92
N GLN A 514 -6.31 19.08 26.78
CA GLN A 514 -6.75 20.30 27.50
C GLN A 514 -6.11 21.65 27.08
N GLY A 515 -5.41 21.70 25.94
CA GLY A 515 -4.81 22.95 25.40
C GLY A 515 -5.79 23.97 24.78
N ASN A 516 -7.06 23.60 24.61
CA ASN A 516 -8.17 24.50 24.18
C ASN A 516 -7.90 25.45 22.97
N PRO A 517 -7.39 24.95 21.82
CA PRO A 517 -7.18 25.76 20.62
C PRO A 517 -8.49 26.28 20.00
N ASP A 518 -8.37 27.38 19.25
CA ASP A 518 -9.48 28.02 18.52
C ASP A 518 -9.81 27.23 17.24
N LEU A 519 -10.56 26.14 17.42
CA LEU A 519 -11.02 25.28 16.32
C LEU A 519 -11.89 26.01 15.30
N ALA A 520 -12.61 27.07 15.69
CA ALA A 520 -13.43 27.86 14.78
C ALA A 520 -12.59 28.64 13.75
N ALA A 521 -11.30 28.86 14.02
CA ALA A 521 -10.35 29.40 13.04
C ALA A 521 -10.09 28.45 11.85
N LEU A 522 -10.56 27.19 11.88
CA LEU A 522 -10.46 26.21 10.78
C LEU A 522 -11.78 26.01 10.00
N ASP A 523 -12.84 26.74 10.39
CA ASP A 523 -14.14 26.73 9.73
C ASP A 523 -14.28 27.92 8.76
N LEU A 524 -15.14 27.77 7.74
CA LEU A 524 -15.39 28.85 6.78
C LEU A 524 -16.38 29.88 7.37
N PRO A 525 -16.16 31.19 7.14
CA PRO A 525 -17.07 32.23 7.63
C PRO A 525 -18.46 32.09 6.99
N ALA A 526 -19.50 31.91 7.83
CA ALA A 526 -20.86 31.69 7.36
C ALA A 526 -21.47 32.95 6.70
N PRO A 527 -22.16 32.83 5.55
CA PRO A 527 -22.81 33.96 4.91
C PRO A 527 -24.05 34.41 5.70
N ALA A 528 -24.06 35.67 6.14
CA ALA A 528 -25.13 36.26 6.95
C ALA A 528 -26.39 36.58 6.12
N ASN A 529 -27.23 35.57 5.88
CA ASN A 529 -28.57 35.73 5.27
C ASN A 529 -29.65 35.90 6.35
N GLY A 530 -30.52 36.90 6.17
CA GLY A 530 -31.52 37.30 7.18
C GLY A 530 -32.99 37.06 6.77
N ALA A 531 -33.88 37.55 7.64
CA ALA A 531 -35.36 37.55 7.56
C ALA A 531 -36.07 36.17 7.71
N PRO A 532 -36.88 35.97 8.78
CA PRO A 532 -37.68 34.75 8.96
C PRO A 532 -39.05 34.82 8.27
N ALA A 533 -39.45 33.76 7.56
CA ALA A 533 -40.81 33.58 7.08
C ALA A 533 -41.71 32.93 8.14
N THR A 534 -42.98 33.34 8.22
CA THR A 534 -43.94 32.95 9.27
C THR A 534 -44.58 31.57 9.03
N ALA A 535 -44.88 30.87 10.12
CA ALA A 535 -45.56 29.57 10.10
C ALA A 535 -47.09 29.71 10.00
N VAL A 536 -47.75 28.68 9.46
CA VAL A 536 -49.21 28.50 9.45
C VAL A 536 -49.53 27.06 9.90
N HIS A 537 -50.51 26.91 10.80
CA HIS A 537 -50.89 25.62 11.39
C HIS A 537 -52.00 24.88 10.61
N PRO A 538 -52.19 23.57 10.80
CA PRO A 538 -52.85 22.69 9.82
C PRO A 538 -54.36 22.51 10.03
N ARG A 539 -54.98 21.72 9.14
CA ARG A 539 -56.26 21.04 9.36
C ARG A 539 -56.17 19.55 8.99
N GLU A 540 -56.95 18.75 9.70
CA GLU A 540 -56.97 17.27 9.64
C GLU A 540 -57.89 16.74 8.51
N GLY A 541 -57.76 15.46 8.13
CA GLY A 541 -58.68 14.87 7.15
C GLY A 541 -58.39 13.45 6.63
N VAL A 542 -58.50 12.44 7.50
CA VAL A 542 -58.95 11.04 7.21
C VAL A 542 -58.32 10.23 6.05
N GLY A 543 -57.88 9.00 6.33
CA GLY A 543 -57.79 7.96 5.29
C GLY A 543 -56.78 6.83 5.53
N ALA A 544 -57.16 5.80 6.29
CA ALA A 544 -56.34 4.58 6.44
C ALA A 544 -56.65 3.56 5.32
N ALA A 545 -55.62 3.02 4.66
CA ALA A 545 -55.76 1.94 3.68
C ALA A 545 -54.51 1.05 3.61
N GLY A 546 -54.69 -0.24 3.90
CA GLY A 546 -53.84 -1.37 3.48
C GLY A 546 -52.32 -1.25 3.65
N GLN A 547 -51.77 -1.76 4.76
CA GLN A 547 -50.36 -2.13 4.80
C GLN A 547 -50.06 -3.26 3.81
N ARG A 548 -49.17 -2.97 2.85
CA ARG A 548 -48.25 -3.97 2.30
C ARG A 548 -46.87 -3.69 2.89
N GLU A 549 -46.08 -4.74 3.11
CA GLU A 549 -44.68 -4.60 3.49
C GLU A 549 -43.82 -4.29 2.25
N ASP A 550 -44.01 -3.09 1.69
CA ASP A 550 -43.11 -2.57 0.66
C ASP A 550 -41.78 -2.19 1.33
N HIS A 551 -40.68 -2.88 0.98
CA HIS A 551 -39.33 -2.61 1.48
C HIS A 551 -38.74 -1.30 0.90
N LEU A 552 -39.32 -0.17 1.30
CA LEU A 552 -38.90 1.18 0.88
C LEU A 552 -37.57 1.56 1.55
N VAL A 553 -36.47 1.39 0.81
CA VAL A 553 -35.16 1.90 1.22
C VAL A 553 -35.16 3.43 1.15
N ARG A 554 -35.08 4.09 2.30
CA ARG A 554 -34.94 5.56 2.37
C ARG A 554 -33.55 5.96 1.87
N LEU A 555 -33.52 6.58 0.68
CA LEU A 555 -32.32 7.30 0.22
C LEU A 555 -32.12 8.51 1.13
N ASP A 556 -31.03 8.51 1.89
CA ASP A 556 -30.65 9.67 2.69
C ASP A 556 -29.86 10.68 1.82
N LEU A 557 -30.17 11.96 2.03
CA LEU A 557 -29.56 13.10 1.36
C LEU A 557 -28.86 14.04 2.38
N SER A 558 -28.57 13.52 3.58
CA SER A 558 -27.86 14.22 4.66
C SER A 558 -26.37 14.50 4.38
N ALA A 559 -25.80 13.91 3.32
CA ALA A 559 -24.47 14.26 2.83
C ALA A 559 -24.40 15.75 2.44
N ALA A 560 -23.30 16.42 2.79
CA ALA A 560 -23.17 17.87 2.65
C ALA A 560 -23.36 18.33 1.19
N THR A 561 -24.27 19.28 0.98
CA THR A 561 -24.60 19.76 -0.37
C THR A 561 -23.48 20.64 -0.92
N ILE A 562 -22.81 20.19 -1.98
CA ILE A 562 -21.74 20.94 -2.66
C ILE A 562 -22.30 22.28 -3.16
N THR A 563 -21.97 23.36 -2.46
CA THR A 563 -22.41 24.71 -2.80
C THR A 563 -21.42 25.33 -3.76
N LEU A 564 -21.77 25.36 -5.04
CA LEU A 564 -20.99 26.08 -6.06
C LEU A 564 -21.32 27.57 -6.00
N ASP A 565 -20.28 28.41 -5.97
CA ASP A 565 -20.38 29.87 -6.03
C ASP A 565 -21.19 30.30 -7.28
N PRO A 566 -22.35 30.97 -7.12
CA PRO A 566 -23.18 31.39 -8.25
C PRO A 566 -22.50 32.38 -9.21
N ALA A 567 -21.44 33.09 -8.77
CA ALA A 567 -20.63 33.95 -9.63
C ALA A 567 -19.63 33.15 -10.49
N ARG A 568 -19.33 31.89 -10.11
CA ARG A 568 -18.46 30.96 -10.85
C ARG A 568 -19.23 29.90 -11.64
N LEU A 569 -20.53 29.76 -11.43
CA LEU A 569 -21.38 28.95 -12.30
C LEU A 569 -21.38 29.57 -13.71
N PRO A 570 -20.94 28.86 -14.76
CA PRO A 570 -20.98 29.40 -16.11
C PRO A 570 -22.45 29.62 -16.51
N ARG A 571 -22.80 30.87 -16.84
CA ARG A 571 -24.11 31.17 -17.42
C ARG A 571 -24.26 30.37 -18.71
N ILE A 572 -25.19 29.43 -18.75
CA ILE A 572 -25.48 28.61 -19.94
C ILE A 572 -26.21 29.48 -20.97
N ALA A 573 -25.46 30.34 -21.65
CA ALA A 573 -25.90 31.08 -22.82
C ALA A 573 -25.78 30.15 -24.04
N GLY A 574 -26.92 29.72 -24.58
CA GLY A 574 -26.95 28.84 -25.75
C GLY A 574 -26.51 29.55 -27.02
N THR A 575 -25.23 29.44 -27.37
CA THR A 575 -24.70 29.73 -28.72
C THR A 575 -23.59 28.73 -29.06
N GLY A 576 -23.50 28.31 -30.32
CA GLY A 576 -22.65 27.20 -30.73
C GLY A 576 -21.22 27.61 -31.08
N ALA A 577 -20.24 27.01 -30.40
CA ALA A 577 -18.85 26.93 -30.85
C ALA A 577 -18.25 25.58 -30.41
N ALA A 578 -17.53 24.89 -31.29
CA ALA A 578 -16.92 23.60 -30.98
C ALA A 578 -15.47 23.80 -30.47
N PRO A 579 -15.10 23.32 -29.28
CA PRO A 579 -13.74 23.46 -28.76
C PRO A 579 -12.77 22.46 -29.42
N ALA A 580 -11.55 22.94 -29.70
CA ALA A 580 -10.47 22.15 -30.32
C ALA A 580 -9.66 21.33 -29.29
N ARG A 581 -8.77 20.46 -29.78
CA ARG A 581 -7.85 19.66 -28.94
C ARG A 581 -6.61 20.48 -28.54
N PRO A 582 -6.25 20.56 -27.24
CA PRO A 582 -4.97 21.13 -26.79
C PRO A 582 -3.83 20.11 -26.89
N GLY A 583 -2.59 20.58 -27.12
CA GLY A 583 -1.42 19.70 -27.24
C GLY A 583 -0.15 20.36 -27.80
N SER A 584 0.22 21.55 -27.31
CA SER A 584 1.49 22.24 -27.64
C SER A 584 2.29 22.52 -26.37
N ALA A 585 3.61 22.29 -26.39
CA ALA A 585 4.47 22.25 -25.20
C ALA A 585 5.71 23.16 -25.29
N SER A 586 6.18 23.63 -24.13
CA SER A 586 7.49 24.28 -23.83
C SER A 586 7.65 24.30 -22.28
N GLY A 587 8.81 24.27 -21.63
CA GLY A 587 10.22 24.40 -22.09
C GLY A 587 10.82 25.77 -21.70
N ASP A 588 12.08 25.95 -21.22
CA ASP A 588 13.29 25.10 -21.03
C ASP A 588 14.04 25.58 -19.73
N ASP A 589 15.10 25.01 -19.11
CA ASP A 589 15.97 23.82 -19.35
C ASP A 589 16.03 22.94 -18.04
N GLY A 590 17.00 22.89 -17.10
CA GLY A 590 18.44 23.25 -17.02
C GLY A 590 18.96 23.56 -15.58
N PRO A 591 20.27 23.39 -15.22
CA PRO A 591 21.23 22.42 -15.76
C PRO A 591 22.21 21.73 -14.74
N VAL A 592 22.56 20.46 -15.02
CA VAL A 592 23.93 19.84 -15.07
C VAL A 592 24.90 19.79 -13.83
N ILE A 593 25.59 18.64 -13.70
CA ILE A 593 26.62 18.27 -12.70
C ILE A 593 28.06 18.26 -13.28
N GLY A 594 29.10 18.51 -12.44
CA GLY A 594 30.54 18.32 -12.73
C GLY A 594 31.16 17.03 -12.13
N SER A 595 32.38 16.61 -12.53
CA SER A 595 32.82 15.20 -12.36
C SER A 595 34.31 14.92 -12.06
N SER A 596 34.58 13.82 -11.34
CA SER A 596 35.73 12.89 -11.46
C SER A 596 35.33 11.55 -10.77
N ALA A 597 35.71 10.31 -11.12
CA ALA A 597 36.88 9.68 -11.75
C ALA A 597 38.14 9.61 -10.86
N ALA A 598 38.86 8.49 -10.70
CA ALA A 598 38.58 7.05 -10.87
C ALA A 598 39.77 6.23 -10.31
N ASP A 599 39.57 5.00 -9.78
CA ASP A 599 40.56 3.89 -9.86
C ASP A 599 39.90 2.51 -9.56
N PRO A 600 40.26 1.37 -10.20
CA PRO A 600 39.53 0.10 -10.06
C PRO A 600 40.38 -1.13 -9.65
N THR A 601 40.07 -1.77 -8.52
CA THR A 601 40.46 -3.19 -8.22
C THR A 601 39.84 -3.79 -6.95
N GLY A 602 39.33 -2.98 -6.02
CA GLY A 602 38.91 -3.44 -4.69
C GLY A 602 37.55 -4.15 -4.64
N ARG A 603 37.52 -5.47 -4.83
CA ARG A 603 36.32 -6.29 -4.55
C ARG A 603 35.96 -6.25 -3.06
N HIS A 604 34.80 -5.66 -2.73
CA HIS A 604 34.22 -5.73 -1.40
C HIS A 604 32.82 -6.33 -1.41
N THR A 605 32.71 -7.51 -0.81
CA THR A 605 31.44 -8.18 -0.49
C THR A 605 30.66 -7.33 0.52
N ALA A 606 29.46 -6.89 0.13
CA ALA A 606 28.54 -6.22 1.04
C ALA A 606 28.06 -7.18 2.13
N ALA A 607 28.05 -6.72 3.38
CA ALA A 607 27.55 -7.52 4.50
C ALA A 607 26.01 -7.60 4.45
N ARG A 608 25.48 -8.78 4.13
CA ARG A 608 24.05 -9.10 4.27
C ARG A 608 23.64 -8.83 5.72
N HIS A 609 22.74 -7.86 5.95
CA HIS A 609 22.11 -7.71 7.25
C HIS A 609 21.08 -8.82 7.39
N SER A 610 21.31 -9.76 8.31
CA SER A 610 20.31 -10.81 8.56
C SER A 610 19.09 -10.17 9.23
N VAL A 611 17.91 -10.38 8.64
CA VAL A 611 16.66 -9.87 9.23
C VAL A 611 16.30 -10.61 10.54
N ALA A 612 17.01 -11.71 10.88
CA ALA A 612 16.89 -12.40 12.17
C ALA A 612 17.13 -11.49 13.40
N ASP A 613 17.88 -10.39 13.27
CA ASP A 613 18.16 -9.45 14.36
C ASP A 613 17.04 -8.39 14.56
N HIS A 614 15.97 -8.41 13.74
CA HIS A 614 14.90 -7.41 13.80
C HIS A 614 13.99 -7.60 15.04
N PRO A 615 13.47 -6.55 15.72
CA PRO A 615 12.71 -6.69 16.97
C PRO A 615 11.47 -7.60 16.89
N LEU A 616 10.82 -7.67 15.73
CA LEU A 616 9.68 -8.59 15.51
C LEU A 616 10.10 -10.07 15.43
N ALA A 617 11.38 -10.42 15.28
CA ALA A 617 11.85 -11.81 15.26
C ALA A 617 11.54 -12.52 16.59
N ALA A 618 11.79 -11.85 17.71
CA ALA A 618 11.45 -12.36 19.05
C ALA A 618 9.93 -12.52 19.28
N TRP A 619 9.10 -11.83 18.49
CA TRP A 619 7.64 -11.99 18.49
C TRP A 619 7.15 -12.98 17.42
N ALA A 620 7.91 -13.25 16.37
CA ALA A 620 7.53 -14.17 15.29
C ALA A 620 7.35 -15.62 15.75
N ASP A 621 8.04 -16.06 16.81
CA ASP A 621 7.79 -17.36 17.43
C ASP A 621 6.44 -17.42 18.16
N GLN A 622 5.94 -16.29 18.67
CA GLN A 622 4.80 -16.20 19.57
C GLN A 622 3.51 -15.69 18.91
N ASP A 623 3.63 -14.87 17.86
CA ASP A 623 2.53 -14.21 17.16
C ASP A 623 2.64 -14.41 15.63
N SER A 624 1.54 -14.83 15.00
CA SER A 624 1.50 -15.12 13.56
C SER A 624 1.56 -13.88 12.66
N VAL A 625 1.16 -12.71 13.17
CA VAL A 625 1.17 -11.43 12.46
C VAL A 625 2.58 -10.85 12.45
N ALA A 626 3.29 -10.92 13.58
CA ALA A 626 4.70 -10.59 13.69
C ALA A 626 5.54 -11.47 12.74
N ARG A 627 5.24 -12.77 12.69
CA ARG A 627 5.85 -13.73 11.75
C ARG A 627 5.59 -13.38 10.28
N GLU A 628 4.35 -13.07 9.92
CA GLU A 628 3.98 -12.70 8.55
C GLU A 628 4.62 -11.38 8.11
N LEU A 629 4.72 -10.40 9.01
CA LEU A 629 5.41 -9.13 8.77
C LEU A 629 6.94 -9.30 8.70
N MET A 630 7.53 -10.15 9.54
CA MET A 630 8.95 -10.52 9.49
C MET A 630 9.35 -11.14 8.15
N ALA A 631 8.52 -12.03 7.61
CA ALA A 631 8.74 -12.62 6.31
C ALA A 631 8.70 -11.59 5.16
N LEU A 632 7.77 -10.63 5.22
CA LEU A 632 7.69 -9.54 4.23
C LEU A 632 8.94 -8.65 4.26
N LEU A 633 9.38 -8.27 5.47
CA LEU A 633 10.60 -7.49 5.68
C LEU A 633 11.84 -8.25 5.20
N THR A 634 11.87 -9.56 5.42
CA THR A 634 12.92 -10.47 4.93
C THR A 634 12.98 -10.53 3.42
N GLU A 635 11.88 -10.91 2.76
CA GLU A 635 11.86 -11.06 1.31
C GLU A 635 12.22 -9.73 0.61
N THR A 636 11.75 -8.60 1.16
CA THR A 636 12.11 -7.26 0.68
C THR A 636 13.61 -6.98 0.85
N ALA A 637 14.18 -7.31 2.01
CA ALA A 637 15.59 -7.09 2.30
C ALA A 637 16.53 -7.99 1.48
N ASP A 638 16.23 -9.28 1.35
CA ASP A 638 17.04 -10.23 0.59
C ASP A 638 16.92 -9.96 -0.93
N THR A 639 15.71 -9.67 -1.43
CA THR A 639 15.54 -9.21 -2.83
C THR A 639 16.37 -7.95 -3.09
N ALA A 640 16.29 -6.93 -2.22
CA ALA A 640 17.07 -5.71 -2.39
C ALA A 640 18.58 -5.97 -2.28
N ALA A 641 19.02 -6.73 -1.27
CA ALA A 641 20.43 -7.02 -1.01
C ALA A 641 21.09 -7.76 -2.18
N THR A 642 20.42 -8.75 -2.76
CA THR A 642 21.02 -9.56 -3.84
C THR A 642 20.80 -8.96 -5.23
N VAL A 643 19.78 -8.12 -5.46
CA VAL A 643 19.75 -7.18 -6.61
C VAL A 643 20.93 -6.22 -6.56
N LEU A 644 21.23 -5.65 -5.39
CA LEU A 644 22.39 -4.78 -5.18
C LEU A 644 23.72 -5.55 -5.35
N ALA A 645 23.80 -6.81 -4.92
CA ALA A 645 24.97 -7.66 -5.15
C ALA A 645 25.18 -7.96 -6.66
N HIS A 646 24.11 -8.28 -7.40
CA HIS A 646 24.17 -8.45 -8.86
C HIS A 646 24.42 -7.15 -9.63
N ALA A 647 24.08 -5.98 -9.06
CA ALA A 647 24.48 -4.69 -9.61
C ALA A 647 25.97 -4.40 -9.38
N ALA A 648 26.53 -4.86 -8.24
CA ALA A 648 27.95 -4.73 -7.94
C ALA A 648 28.82 -5.66 -8.81
N THR A 649 28.46 -6.93 -8.99
CA THR A 649 29.21 -7.86 -9.84
C THR A 649 29.18 -7.47 -11.32
N ALA A 650 28.09 -6.84 -11.80
CA ALA A 650 28.03 -6.25 -13.14
C ALA A 650 28.98 -5.05 -13.35
N GLY A 651 29.55 -4.49 -12.27
CA GLY A 651 30.60 -3.46 -12.35
C GLY A 651 31.95 -3.99 -12.83
N ASP A 652 32.34 -5.19 -12.38
CA ASP A 652 33.62 -5.85 -12.72
C ASP A 652 33.74 -6.20 -14.23
N ALA A 653 32.62 -6.27 -14.96
CA ALA A 653 32.56 -6.76 -16.34
C ALA A 653 32.89 -5.72 -17.43
N ARG A 654 33.16 -4.46 -17.08
CA ARG A 654 33.39 -3.37 -18.07
C ARG A 654 34.82 -3.34 -18.62
N GLY A 655 35.17 -4.36 -19.41
CA GLY A 655 36.35 -4.32 -20.27
C GLY A 655 36.13 -3.46 -21.52
N ALA A 656 37.04 -2.50 -21.76
CA ALA A 656 37.15 -1.63 -22.94
C ALA A 656 36.03 -0.57 -23.18
N GLU A 657 36.26 0.64 -22.68
CA GLU A 657 35.62 1.88 -23.16
C GLU A 657 36.13 2.26 -24.56
N PRO A 658 35.25 2.64 -25.52
CA PRO A 658 35.67 3.25 -26.80
C PRO A 658 35.67 4.80 -26.74
N ASP A 659 36.87 5.38 -26.83
CA ASP A 659 37.20 6.78 -27.20
C ASP A 659 36.24 7.94 -26.83
N GLY A 660 36.47 8.51 -25.65
CA GLY A 660 37.18 9.81 -25.59
C GLY A 660 36.43 11.13 -25.86
N GLU A 661 35.49 11.23 -26.80
CA GLU A 661 34.99 12.54 -27.28
C GLU A 661 33.61 12.99 -26.70
N LEU A 662 32.86 12.11 -26.03
CA LEU A 662 31.45 12.34 -25.68
C LEU A 662 31.21 13.12 -24.37
N ARG A 663 31.79 14.33 -24.27
CA ARG A 663 31.52 15.31 -23.19
C ARG A 663 31.23 16.73 -23.70
N ARG A 664 30.14 16.87 -24.46
CA ARG A 664 29.43 18.15 -24.65
C ARG A 664 27.94 17.93 -24.45
N ALA A 665 27.32 18.71 -23.56
CA ALA A 665 25.89 18.66 -23.31
C ALA A 665 25.11 19.40 -24.41
N PRO A 666 24.03 18.82 -24.97
CA PRO A 666 22.93 19.54 -25.59
C PRO A 666 21.84 19.80 -24.55
N THR A 667 21.25 21.00 -24.57
CA THR A 667 20.11 21.39 -23.73
C THR A 667 18.77 21.01 -24.36
N GLY A 668 17.71 21.00 -23.54
CA GLY A 668 16.34 20.78 -23.96
C GLY A 668 15.49 20.14 -22.85
N PRO A 669 14.18 20.48 -22.77
CA PRO A 669 13.33 20.02 -21.68
C PRO A 669 12.97 18.56 -21.90
N GLY A 670 13.23 17.72 -20.90
CA GLY A 670 12.72 16.35 -20.89
C GLY A 670 11.19 16.35 -20.92
N TRP A 671 10.60 15.47 -21.73
CA TRP A 671 9.15 15.46 -21.95
C TRP A 671 8.48 14.25 -21.30
N THR A 672 7.18 14.38 -21.05
CA THR A 672 6.36 13.33 -20.45
C THR A 672 5.30 12.83 -21.41
N ALA A 673 5.26 11.52 -21.63
CA ALA A 673 4.12 10.84 -22.26
C ALA A 673 3.22 10.19 -21.19
N THR A 674 2.02 9.80 -21.59
CA THR A 674 1.23 8.79 -20.87
C THR A 674 1.13 7.54 -21.75
N LEU A 675 1.50 6.39 -21.21
CA LEU A 675 1.27 5.09 -21.84
C LEU A 675 0.06 4.42 -21.19
N ARG A 676 -0.99 4.20 -21.98
CA ARG A 676 -2.16 3.41 -21.60
C ARG A 676 -1.86 1.92 -21.85
N VAL A 677 -1.53 1.18 -20.80
CA VAL A 677 -1.35 -0.28 -20.85
C VAL A 677 -2.69 -0.94 -20.59
N SER A 678 -3.21 -1.69 -21.57
CA SER A 678 -4.45 -2.48 -21.41
C SER A 678 -4.55 -3.60 -22.43
N THR A 679 -5.33 -4.65 -22.16
CA THR A 679 -5.58 -5.69 -23.19
C THR A 679 -6.36 -5.17 -24.39
N ALA A 680 -7.08 -4.05 -24.23
CA ALA A 680 -7.75 -3.35 -25.34
C ALA A 680 -6.80 -2.57 -26.26
N THR A 681 -5.67 -2.07 -25.74
CA THR A 681 -4.64 -1.33 -26.53
C THR A 681 -3.46 -2.20 -26.93
N MET A 682 -3.21 -3.27 -26.17
CA MET A 682 -2.10 -4.21 -26.31
C MET A 682 -2.64 -5.65 -26.17
N PRO A 683 -3.45 -6.14 -27.14
CA PRO A 683 -4.14 -7.43 -27.03
C PRO A 683 -3.20 -8.63 -26.91
N TYR A 684 -1.95 -8.50 -27.36
CA TYR A 684 -0.90 -9.51 -27.18
C TYR A 684 -0.57 -9.77 -25.69
N LEU A 685 -0.89 -8.86 -24.76
CA LEU A 685 -0.67 -9.09 -23.32
C LEU A 685 -1.61 -10.14 -22.71
N LEU A 686 -2.66 -10.58 -23.43
CA LEU A 686 -3.41 -11.78 -23.05
C LEU A 686 -2.56 -13.07 -23.15
N ASP A 687 -1.51 -13.05 -23.96
CA ASP A 687 -0.52 -14.12 -24.11
C ASP A 687 0.72 -13.92 -23.21
N HIS A 688 0.78 -12.82 -22.45
CA HIS A 688 1.73 -12.61 -21.35
C HIS A 688 0.96 -12.44 -20.02
N ALA A 689 0.23 -13.50 -19.68
CA ALA A 689 -0.70 -13.58 -18.56
C ALA A 689 -0.22 -14.58 -17.50
N LEU A 690 0.07 -14.11 -16.29
CA LEU A 690 0.76 -14.89 -15.25
C LEU A 690 -0.11 -15.99 -14.60
N THR A 691 -1.43 -15.95 -14.80
CA THR A 691 -2.39 -16.90 -14.24
C THR A 691 -3.21 -17.57 -15.35
N PRO A 692 -3.13 -18.91 -15.51
CA PRO A 692 -3.99 -19.61 -16.45
C PRO A 692 -5.43 -19.66 -15.93
N GLN A 693 -6.39 -19.46 -16.83
CA GLN A 693 -7.85 -19.50 -16.57
C GLN A 693 -8.56 -20.18 -17.76
N PRO A 694 -9.85 -20.55 -17.64
CA PRO A 694 -10.59 -21.16 -18.74
C PRO A 694 -10.54 -20.33 -20.04
N PRO A 695 -10.52 -20.96 -21.23
CA PRO A 695 -10.74 -20.26 -22.49
C PRO A 695 -12.06 -19.49 -22.45
N GLY A 696 -11.99 -18.18 -22.72
CA GLY A 696 -13.16 -17.28 -22.61
C GLY A 696 -13.53 -16.85 -21.18
N TRP A 697 -12.64 -16.99 -20.19
CA TRP A 697 -12.86 -16.45 -18.84
C TRP A 697 -13.17 -14.93 -18.89
N PRO A 698 -14.30 -14.47 -18.31
CA PRO A 698 -14.83 -13.13 -18.56
C PRO A 698 -14.12 -12.03 -17.78
N ASP A 699 -13.52 -12.33 -16.62
CA ASP A 699 -12.77 -11.36 -15.83
C ASP A 699 -11.27 -11.48 -16.09
N LEU A 700 -10.76 -10.61 -16.96
CA LEU A 700 -9.36 -10.60 -17.36
C LEU A 700 -8.40 -10.24 -16.20
N LEU A 701 -8.89 -9.69 -15.09
CA LEU A 701 -8.09 -9.48 -13.87
C LEU A 701 -7.54 -10.80 -13.32
N ASP A 702 -8.32 -11.89 -13.43
CA ASP A 702 -7.97 -13.22 -12.93
C ASP A 702 -6.92 -13.94 -13.79
N ARG A 703 -6.63 -13.41 -14.98
CA ARG A 703 -5.53 -13.88 -15.83
C ARG A 703 -4.19 -13.20 -15.49
N ARG A 704 -4.22 -12.08 -14.76
CA ARG A 704 -3.06 -11.21 -14.48
C ARG A 704 -2.20 -10.95 -15.75
N PRO A 705 -2.77 -10.35 -16.82
CA PRO A 705 -2.00 -9.88 -17.96
C PRO A 705 -1.11 -8.70 -17.55
N VAL A 706 0.18 -8.77 -17.85
CA VAL A 706 1.18 -7.76 -17.47
C VAL A 706 2.08 -7.44 -18.66
N LEU A 707 2.62 -6.22 -18.71
CA LEU A 707 3.59 -5.82 -19.72
C LEU A 707 4.90 -6.61 -19.52
N ALA A 708 5.43 -7.23 -20.58
CA ALA A 708 6.69 -7.96 -20.49
C ALA A 708 7.88 -7.00 -20.27
N ALA A 709 8.90 -7.47 -19.55
CA ALA A 709 10.16 -6.75 -19.37
C ALA A 709 10.84 -6.41 -20.72
N THR A 710 10.74 -7.33 -21.67
CA THR A 710 11.25 -7.23 -23.03
C THR A 710 10.44 -6.27 -23.91
N THR A 711 9.11 -6.29 -23.82
CA THR A 711 8.23 -5.26 -24.40
C THR A 711 8.62 -3.87 -23.86
N THR A 712 8.92 -3.78 -22.56
CA THR A 712 9.33 -2.52 -21.91
C THR A 712 10.65 -2.00 -22.49
N VAL A 713 11.64 -2.87 -22.75
CA VAL A 713 12.89 -2.49 -23.46
C VAL A 713 12.62 -1.94 -24.86
N GLN A 714 11.73 -2.57 -25.63
CA GLN A 714 11.34 -2.03 -26.94
C GLN A 714 10.67 -0.65 -26.79
N LEU A 715 9.74 -0.50 -25.85
CA LEU A 715 9.07 0.79 -25.62
C LEU A 715 10.07 1.88 -25.20
N MET A 716 11.10 1.55 -24.40
CA MET A 716 12.21 2.48 -24.13
C MET A 716 12.90 2.92 -25.43
N ALA A 717 13.30 1.96 -26.26
CA ALA A 717 13.90 2.24 -27.57
C ALA A 717 13.01 3.16 -28.42
N GLU A 718 11.72 2.82 -28.55
CA GLU A 718 10.76 3.62 -29.30
C GLU A 718 10.61 5.06 -28.77
N TYR A 719 10.56 5.27 -27.44
CA TYR A 719 10.46 6.61 -26.87
C TYR A 719 11.71 7.45 -27.13
N ALA A 720 12.91 6.87 -27.07
CA ALA A 720 14.15 7.55 -27.43
C ALA A 720 14.25 7.83 -28.95
N GLN A 721 13.76 6.93 -29.81
CA GLN A 721 13.65 7.16 -31.25
C GLN A 721 12.69 8.30 -31.55
N LYS A 722 11.50 8.32 -30.93
CA LYS A 722 10.50 9.40 -31.05
C LYS A 722 11.07 10.75 -30.57
N ALA A 723 11.92 10.77 -29.55
CA ALA A 723 12.56 11.98 -29.03
C ALA A 723 13.76 12.49 -29.85
N SER A 724 14.35 11.68 -30.73
CA SER A 724 15.60 12.01 -31.43
C SER A 724 15.53 11.96 -32.96
N SER A 725 14.54 11.28 -33.53
CA SER A 725 14.49 10.85 -34.95
C SER A 725 15.70 10.00 -35.41
N ARG A 726 16.46 9.46 -34.45
CA ARG A 726 17.61 8.55 -34.67
C ARG A 726 17.20 7.13 -34.28
N ILE A 727 17.94 6.10 -34.69
CA ILE A 727 17.62 4.70 -34.34
C ILE A 727 18.25 4.29 -33.01
N ALA A 728 17.57 3.45 -32.24
CA ALA A 728 18.14 2.86 -31.03
C ALA A 728 19.18 1.80 -31.39
N VAL A 729 20.38 1.89 -30.79
CA VAL A 729 21.48 0.93 -30.96
C VAL A 729 21.87 0.21 -29.67
N GLY A 730 21.28 0.59 -28.54
CA GLY A 730 21.31 -0.21 -27.32
C GLY A 730 20.52 0.39 -26.17
N VAL A 731 20.27 -0.42 -25.13
CA VAL A 731 19.63 -0.03 -23.87
C VAL A 731 20.46 -0.56 -22.69
N TYR A 732 20.68 0.26 -21.66
CA TYR A 732 21.68 0.05 -20.62
C TYR A 732 21.11 0.34 -19.23
N ASP A 733 21.55 -0.39 -18.20
CA ASP A 733 21.09 -0.29 -16.81
C ASP A 733 19.55 -0.28 -16.71
N VAL A 734 18.92 -1.30 -17.31
CA VAL A 734 17.47 -1.48 -17.28
C VAL A 734 17.09 -2.15 -15.98
N ARG A 735 16.13 -1.56 -15.26
CA ARG A 735 15.64 -2.04 -13.97
C ARG A 735 14.12 -2.16 -14.01
N PHE A 736 13.60 -3.30 -13.54
CA PHE A 736 12.17 -3.56 -13.39
C PHE A 736 11.85 -3.54 -11.90
N GLU A 737 11.17 -2.48 -11.46
CA GLU A 737 10.92 -2.16 -10.06
C GLU A 737 9.57 -2.71 -9.60
N ASN A 738 8.54 -2.65 -10.46
CA ASN A 738 7.21 -3.21 -10.19
C ASN A 738 6.59 -3.78 -11.47
N TRP A 739 5.70 -4.77 -11.30
CA TRP A 739 4.83 -5.27 -12.35
C TRP A 739 3.91 -4.18 -12.90
N LEU A 740 3.85 -4.04 -14.22
CA LEU A 740 2.94 -3.12 -14.90
C LEU A 740 1.72 -3.91 -15.46
N PRO A 741 0.58 -3.92 -14.76
CA PRO A 741 -0.60 -4.66 -15.19
C PRO A 741 -1.29 -4.03 -16.40
N ALA A 742 -1.85 -4.88 -17.25
CA ALA A 742 -2.77 -4.47 -18.31
C ALA A 742 -4.23 -4.43 -17.84
N GLU A 743 -4.59 -5.21 -16.83
CA GLU A 743 -5.93 -5.20 -16.22
C GLU A 743 -5.80 -5.00 -14.70
N PRO A 744 -6.45 -3.99 -14.10
CA PRO A 744 -7.28 -2.98 -14.77
C PRO A 744 -6.42 -2.07 -15.69
N PRO A 745 -7.02 -1.49 -16.75
CA PRO A 745 -6.31 -0.64 -17.69
C PRO A 745 -5.58 0.52 -16.99
N THR A 746 -4.26 0.55 -17.11
CA THR A 746 -3.35 1.40 -16.31
C THR A 746 -2.72 2.48 -17.17
N ASP A 747 -2.69 3.72 -16.67
CA ASP A 747 -1.99 4.85 -17.29
C ASP A 747 -0.66 5.09 -16.56
N VAL A 748 0.45 5.05 -17.30
CA VAL A 748 1.79 5.26 -16.76
C VAL A 748 2.41 6.52 -17.35
N VAL A 749 2.90 7.41 -16.49
CA VAL A 749 3.71 8.54 -16.93
C VAL A 749 5.08 8.01 -17.37
N VAL A 750 5.43 8.25 -18.64
CA VAL A 750 6.75 7.93 -19.19
C VAL A 750 7.54 9.22 -19.29
N ARG A 751 8.60 9.35 -18.49
CA ARG A 751 9.56 10.46 -18.57
C ARG A 751 10.64 10.13 -19.60
N VAL A 752 10.94 11.08 -20.48
CA VAL A 752 11.95 10.97 -21.53
C VAL A 752 12.91 12.14 -21.40
N GLN A 753 14.05 11.90 -20.74
CA GLN A 753 15.05 12.94 -20.41
C GLN A 753 16.32 12.74 -21.26
N PRO A 754 16.77 13.75 -22.02
CA PRO A 754 18.08 13.67 -22.68
C PRO A 754 19.22 13.68 -21.64
N GLU A 755 20.18 12.77 -21.79
CA GLU A 755 21.47 12.77 -21.06
C GLU A 755 22.64 13.18 -21.98
N ALA A 756 22.52 12.93 -23.29
CA ALA A 756 23.46 13.36 -24.33
C ALA A 756 22.77 13.37 -25.71
N ARG A 757 23.45 13.88 -26.75
CA ARG A 757 22.93 13.88 -28.14
C ARG A 757 22.60 12.47 -28.67
N ASP A 758 23.24 11.47 -28.09
CA ASP A 758 23.12 10.06 -28.40
C ASP A 758 22.50 9.24 -27.25
N ARG A 759 22.05 9.84 -26.14
CA ARG A 759 21.56 9.09 -24.96
C ARG A 759 20.35 9.71 -24.27
N PHE A 760 19.34 8.89 -23.98
CA PHE A 760 18.08 9.27 -23.36
C PHE A 760 17.72 8.35 -22.18
N ARG A 761 17.50 8.93 -21.00
CA ARG A 761 16.91 8.22 -19.86
C ARG A 761 15.41 8.10 -20.10
N ILE A 762 14.91 6.86 -20.08
CA ILE A 762 13.48 6.56 -20.12
C ILE A 762 13.07 6.04 -18.75
N THR A 763 11.92 6.48 -18.25
CA THR A 763 11.40 6.04 -16.95
C THR A 763 9.89 5.94 -16.97
N PHE A 764 9.38 4.72 -16.83
CA PHE A 764 7.98 4.39 -16.59
C PHE A 764 7.77 4.56 -15.08
N VAL A 765 7.23 5.71 -14.68
CA VAL A 765 7.25 6.17 -13.27
C VAL A 765 6.58 5.15 -12.35
N GLY A 766 7.36 4.58 -11.43
CA GLY A 766 6.92 3.55 -10.48
C GLY A 766 7.07 2.10 -10.95
N PHE A 767 7.52 1.85 -12.19
CA PHE A 767 7.58 0.51 -12.78
C PHE A 767 8.96 0.12 -13.32
N SER A 768 9.63 0.99 -14.07
CA SER A 768 10.95 0.69 -14.63
C SER A 768 11.72 1.92 -15.12
N SER A 769 13.03 1.79 -15.21
CA SER A 769 13.93 2.81 -15.76
C SER A 769 15.07 2.19 -16.58
N GLY A 770 15.64 2.95 -17.51
CA GLY A 770 16.76 2.51 -18.36
C GLY A 770 17.31 3.62 -19.25
N LEU A 771 18.53 3.46 -19.73
CA LEU A 771 19.22 4.41 -20.63
C LEU A 771 19.24 3.88 -22.05
N VAL A 772 18.76 4.63 -23.04
CA VAL A 772 18.81 4.23 -24.45
C VAL A 772 19.91 5.01 -25.18
N ARG A 773 20.76 4.32 -25.94
CA ARG A 773 21.71 4.93 -26.89
C ARG A 773 21.12 4.95 -28.30
N VAL A 774 21.20 6.10 -28.97
CA VAL A 774 20.70 6.31 -30.33
C VAL A 774 21.78 6.80 -31.30
N ALA A 775 21.72 6.33 -32.54
CA ALA A 775 22.67 6.66 -33.62
C ALA A 775 21.97 6.82 -34.97
N ASP A 776 22.69 7.32 -35.98
CA ASP A 776 22.13 7.50 -37.33
C ASP A 776 22.15 6.21 -38.16
N ALA A 777 22.98 5.23 -37.76
CA ALA A 777 23.10 3.90 -38.37
C ALA A 777 23.58 2.88 -37.32
N TYR A 778 23.28 1.59 -37.56
CA TYR A 778 23.75 0.49 -36.71
C TYR A 778 25.26 0.28 -36.83
N PRO A 779 25.96 -0.22 -35.79
CA PRO A 779 27.39 -0.48 -35.84
C PRO A 779 27.78 -1.45 -36.97
N THR A 780 28.68 -1.02 -37.85
CA THR A 780 29.19 -1.84 -38.98
C THR A 780 30.08 -3.00 -38.51
N LYS A 781 30.81 -2.80 -37.40
CA LYS A 781 31.59 -3.84 -36.71
C LYS A 781 30.67 -4.62 -35.78
N ARG A 782 30.26 -5.82 -36.20
CA ARG A 782 29.54 -6.79 -35.36
C ARG A 782 30.52 -7.59 -34.47
N PRO A 783 30.11 -8.04 -33.27
CA PRO A 783 30.86 -9.01 -32.50
C PRO A 783 30.91 -10.38 -33.22
N GLN A 784 31.91 -11.19 -32.90
CA GLN A 784 31.96 -12.58 -33.36
C GLN A 784 30.91 -13.44 -32.65
N ARG A 785 30.52 -14.54 -33.29
CA ARG A 785 29.67 -15.56 -32.64
C ARG A 785 30.45 -16.19 -31.48
N TRP A 786 29.83 -16.35 -30.33
CA TRP A 786 30.46 -17.03 -29.19
C TRP A 786 30.75 -18.50 -29.55
N PRO A 787 31.96 -19.00 -29.25
CA PRO A 787 32.29 -20.40 -29.46
C PRO A 787 31.47 -21.29 -28.51
N PHE A 788 31.22 -22.51 -28.95
CA PHE A 788 30.71 -23.61 -28.15
C PHE A 788 31.30 -24.90 -28.73
N ASP A 789 31.40 -25.94 -27.92
CA ASP A 789 31.84 -27.27 -28.35
C ASP A 789 30.59 -28.16 -28.55
N PRO A 790 30.24 -28.55 -29.79
CA PRO A 790 29.07 -29.40 -30.05
C PRO A 790 29.16 -30.76 -29.36
N ASP A 791 30.36 -31.32 -29.19
CA ASP A 791 30.56 -32.65 -28.60
C ASP A 791 30.42 -32.62 -27.07
N SER A 792 30.34 -31.42 -26.47
CA SER A 792 30.09 -31.19 -25.04
C SER A 792 28.60 -30.99 -24.69
N GLU A 793 27.71 -30.88 -25.69
CA GLU A 793 26.30 -30.55 -25.45
C GLU A 793 25.43 -31.78 -25.21
N GLN A 794 24.51 -31.64 -24.27
CA GLN A 794 23.44 -32.61 -24.04
C GLN A 794 22.30 -32.37 -25.05
N THR A 795 21.77 -33.46 -25.60
CA THR A 795 20.60 -33.45 -26.48
C THR A 795 19.36 -32.97 -25.70
N PRO A 796 18.66 -31.92 -26.15
CA PRO A 796 17.46 -31.45 -25.48
C PRO A 796 16.35 -32.51 -25.44
N THR A 797 15.72 -32.63 -24.28
CA THR A 797 14.67 -33.64 -23.98
C THR A 797 13.31 -33.35 -24.61
N MET A 798 13.11 -32.19 -25.24
CA MET A 798 11.84 -31.77 -25.85
C MET A 798 12.01 -30.76 -26.99
N THR A 799 10.98 -30.62 -27.82
CA THR A 799 10.89 -29.52 -28.80
C THR A 799 10.39 -28.22 -28.16
N GLY A 800 10.58 -27.08 -28.86
CA GLY A 800 9.99 -25.81 -28.44
C GLY A 800 8.46 -25.82 -28.39
N ARG A 801 7.80 -26.73 -29.13
CA ARG A 801 6.34 -26.92 -29.04
C ARG A 801 5.94 -27.61 -27.74
N GLU A 802 6.61 -28.70 -27.38
CA GLU A 802 6.36 -29.40 -26.11
C GLU A 802 6.62 -28.50 -24.90
N PHE A 803 7.67 -27.66 -24.94
CA PHE A 803 8.00 -26.68 -23.90
C PHE A 803 6.82 -25.77 -23.50
N TYR A 804 6.00 -25.31 -24.46
CA TYR A 804 4.78 -24.55 -24.16
C TYR A 804 3.56 -25.44 -23.89
N GLN A 805 3.43 -26.59 -24.58
CA GLN A 805 2.32 -27.52 -24.35
C GLN A 805 2.33 -28.09 -22.93
N GLU A 806 3.52 -28.36 -22.38
CA GLU A 806 3.74 -28.78 -20.99
C GLU A 806 3.76 -27.60 -19.98
N ARG A 807 3.49 -26.37 -20.46
CA ARG A 807 3.49 -25.13 -19.67
C ARG A 807 4.77 -24.89 -18.86
N TRP A 808 5.94 -25.29 -19.36
CA TRP A 808 7.22 -24.97 -18.71
C TRP A 808 7.44 -23.44 -18.62
N MET A 809 6.88 -22.70 -19.60
CA MET A 809 6.59 -21.26 -19.53
C MET A 809 5.08 -21.02 -19.64
N PHE A 810 4.61 -19.88 -19.12
CA PHE A 810 3.19 -19.46 -19.14
C PHE A 810 2.75 -18.80 -20.46
N HIS A 811 3.68 -18.52 -21.37
CA HIS A 811 3.47 -17.70 -22.57
C HIS A 811 2.46 -18.31 -23.55
N GLY A 812 1.49 -17.48 -23.97
CA GLY A 812 0.56 -17.75 -25.05
C GLY A 812 1.14 -17.44 -26.44
N PRO A 813 0.44 -17.80 -27.53
CA PRO A 813 0.96 -17.85 -28.90
C PRO A 813 1.79 -16.64 -29.39
N ALA A 814 1.43 -15.41 -29.03
CA ALA A 814 2.18 -14.20 -29.43
C ALA A 814 3.66 -14.21 -28.96
N PHE A 815 3.92 -14.78 -27.79
CA PHE A 815 5.23 -14.86 -27.13
C PHE A 815 5.92 -16.23 -27.28
N GLN A 816 5.32 -17.18 -28.01
CA GLN A 816 5.86 -18.54 -28.20
C GLN A 816 6.96 -18.61 -29.28
N GLY A 817 8.04 -17.83 -29.12
CA GLY A 817 9.09 -17.69 -30.12
C GLY A 817 10.08 -18.86 -30.20
N VAL A 818 10.35 -19.59 -29.12
CA VAL A 818 11.25 -20.77 -29.13
C VAL A 818 10.66 -21.89 -30.01
N THR A 819 11.38 -22.30 -31.06
CA THR A 819 10.91 -23.37 -31.98
C THR A 819 11.65 -24.70 -31.79
N THR A 820 12.96 -24.66 -31.53
CA THR A 820 13.80 -25.87 -31.49
C THR A 820 15.02 -25.61 -30.61
N PHE A 821 15.17 -26.34 -29.52
CA PHE A 821 16.43 -26.36 -28.77
C PHE A 821 17.49 -27.12 -29.58
N LEU A 822 18.73 -26.63 -29.56
CA LEU A 822 19.85 -27.20 -30.33
C LEU A 822 20.80 -28.03 -29.47
N GLY A 823 20.94 -27.67 -28.19
CA GLY A 823 21.85 -28.29 -27.23
C GLY A 823 21.99 -27.44 -25.97
N HIS A 824 22.43 -28.04 -24.86
CA HIS A 824 22.73 -27.34 -23.61
C HIS A 824 23.90 -27.97 -22.88
N GLY A 825 24.71 -27.16 -22.20
CA GLY A 825 25.82 -27.59 -21.36
C GLY A 825 25.74 -26.97 -19.96
N PRO A 826 26.71 -27.28 -19.06
CA PRO A 826 26.67 -26.90 -17.65
C PRO A 826 26.52 -25.39 -17.36
N SER A 827 26.80 -24.53 -18.33
CA SER A 827 26.69 -23.07 -18.22
C SER A 827 25.98 -22.43 -19.42
N HIS A 828 25.36 -23.20 -20.34
CA HIS A 828 24.80 -22.62 -21.56
C HIS A 828 23.64 -23.42 -22.18
N ILE A 829 22.88 -22.77 -23.06
CA ILE A 829 21.81 -23.34 -23.87
C ILE A 829 21.73 -22.62 -25.23
N ARG A 830 21.42 -23.37 -26.30
CA ARG A 830 21.21 -22.83 -27.64
C ARG A 830 19.87 -23.25 -28.20
N ALA A 831 19.19 -22.36 -28.93
CA ALA A 831 17.93 -22.65 -29.59
C ALA A 831 17.75 -21.83 -30.88
N VAL A 832 16.83 -22.30 -31.74
CA VAL A 832 16.24 -21.52 -32.83
C VAL A 832 14.97 -20.86 -32.32
N LEU A 833 14.94 -19.54 -32.41
CA LEU A 833 13.78 -18.68 -32.18
C LEU A 833 13.13 -18.31 -33.52
N ARG A 834 11.85 -17.95 -33.47
CA ARG A 834 11.09 -17.30 -34.55
C ARG A 834 10.69 -15.91 -34.11
N ALA A 835 11.05 -14.88 -34.87
CA ALA A 835 10.56 -13.53 -34.67
C ALA A 835 9.04 -13.44 -34.91
N SER A 836 8.34 -12.57 -34.20
CA SER A 836 6.91 -12.29 -34.35
C SER A 836 6.66 -10.77 -34.37
N ASP A 837 5.47 -10.33 -34.79
CA ASP A 837 5.02 -8.93 -34.71
C ASP A 837 4.78 -8.43 -33.26
N THR A 838 5.12 -9.22 -32.24
CA THR A 838 4.82 -8.91 -30.83
C THR A 838 5.94 -8.07 -30.22
N PRO A 839 5.68 -6.85 -29.72
CA PRO A 839 6.72 -5.98 -29.18
C PRO A 839 7.58 -6.64 -28.09
N GLY A 840 8.89 -6.73 -28.33
CA GLY A 840 9.87 -7.41 -27.47
C GLY A 840 9.90 -8.94 -27.56
N GLY A 841 8.97 -9.58 -28.29
CA GLY A 841 8.75 -11.03 -28.26
C GLY A 841 9.93 -11.89 -28.70
N LEU A 842 10.83 -11.38 -29.54
CA LEU A 842 12.06 -12.07 -29.93
C LEU A 842 13.11 -12.09 -28.80
N LEU A 843 13.25 -11.00 -28.04
CA LEU A 843 14.08 -10.97 -26.83
C LEU A 843 13.43 -11.77 -25.70
N ASP A 844 12.10 -11.81 -25.65
CA ASP A 844 11.36 -12.59 -24.66
C ASP A 844 11.62 -14.09 -24.83
N ALA A 845 11.41 -14.59 -26.05
CA ALA A 845 11.73 -15.96 -26.43
C ALA A 845 13.22 -16.31 -26.23
N ALA A 846 14.12 -15.32 -26.21
CA ALA A 846 15.52 -15.54 -25.86
C ALA A 846 15.73 -15.76 -24.36
N GLY A 847 15.08 -14.96 -23.50
CA GLY A 847 15.08 -15.14 -22.05
C GLY A 847 14.46 -16.46 -21.61
N GLN A 848 13.37 -16.88 -22.27
CA GLN A 848 12.66 -18.14 -22.01
C GLN A 848 13.57 -19.39 -22.09
N LEU A 849 14.71 -19.35 -22.78
CA LEU A 849 15.70 -20.45 -22.78
C LEU A 849 16.20 -20.79 -21.36
N LEU A 850 16.32 -19.79 -20.48
CA LEU A 850 16.73 -19.99 -19.09
C LEU A 850 15.73 -20.91 -18.35
N GLY A 851 14.43 -20.80 -18.67
CA GLY A 851 13.37 -21.65 -18.13
C GLY A 851 13.52 -23.14 -18.50
N TYR A 852 14.04 -23.44 -19.70
CA TYR A 852 14.42 -24.82 -20.04
C TYR A 852 15.73 -25.24 -19.36
N TRP A 853 16.72 -24.35 -19.34
CA TRP A 853 18.05 -24.63 -18.78
C TRP A 853 18.00 -24.94 -17.28
N ILE A 854 17.14 -24.25 -16.51
CA ILE A 854 16.98 -24.50 -15.07
C ILE A 854 16.17 -25.78 -14.81
N ARG A 855 15.08 -26.01 -15.56
CA ARG A 855 14.23 -27.23 -15.46
C ARG A 855 14.89 -28.50 -15.98
N SER A 856 16.04 -28.41 -16.64
CA SER A 856 16.87 -29.54 -17.08
C SER A 856 18.06 -29.80 -16.15
N ARG A 857 18.11 -29.14 -14.98
CA ARG A 857 19.22 -29.24 -13.99
C ARG A 857 18.72 -29.37 -12.56
N GLU A 858 17.86 -28.44 -12.15
CA GLU A 858 17.32 -28.35 -10.80
C GLU A 858 16.05 -29.17 -10.66
N ASN A 859 15.63 -29.44 -9.42
CA ASN A 859 14.39 -30.18 -9.12
C ASN A 859 13.27 -29.28 -8.57
N ASP A 860 13.58 -28.03 -8.21
CA ASP A 860 12.67 -27.05 -7.62
C ASP A 860 12.92 -25.62 -8.14
N ARG A 861 12.18 -24.64 -7.62
CA ARG A 861 12.43 -23.20 -7.85
C ARG A 861 12.52 -22.84 -9.33
N PHE A 862 11.55 -23.35 -10.11
CA PHE A 862 11.45 -23.17 -11.56
C PHE A 862 10.75 -21.88 -12.00
N VAL A 863 10.04 -21.21 -11.09
CA VAL A 863 9.40 -19.93 -11.37
C VAL A 863 10.46 -18.84 -11.20
N MET A 864 10.69 -18.06 -12.26
CA MET A 864 11.61 -16.94 -12.22
C MET A 864 11.22 -15.85 -13.22
N PHE A 865 11.60 -14.60 -12.92
CA PHE A 865 11.24 -13.42 -13.70
C PHE A 865 12.39 -12.38 -13.75
N PRO A 866 12.58 -11.68 -14.89
CA PRO A 866 13.64 -10.68 -15.06
C PRO A 866 13.45 -9.44 -14.21
N VAL A 867 14.50 -9.03 -13.48
CA VAL A 867 14.53 -7.80 -12.67
C VAL A 867 15.51 -6.75 -13.18
N ARG A 868 16.56 -7.16 -13.92
CA ARG A 868 17.61 -6.26 -14.43
C ARG A 868 18.17 -6.77 -15.76
N PHE A 869 18.37 -5.86 -16.72
CA PHE A 869 19.26 -6.11 -17.87
C PHE A 869 20.41 -5.09 -17.83
N GLY A 870 21.66 -5.58 -17.78
CA GLY A 870 22.84 -4.71 -17.72
C GLY A 870 23.05 -3.91 -18.99
N ILE A 871 23.08 -4.60 -20.13
CA ILE A 871 23.24 -4.02 -21.48
C ILE A 871 22.45 -4.88 -22.48
N VAL A 872 21.74 -4.24 -23.41
CA VAL A 872 21.21 -4.81 -24.65
C VAL A 872 21.79 -3.98 -25.80
N GLU A 873 22.51 -4.57 -26.75
CA GLU A 873 23.05 -3.87 -27.93
C GLU A 873 22.45 -4.43 -29.23
N PHE A 874 22.13 -3.53 -30.16
CA PHE A 874 21.54 -3.84 -31.47
C PHE A 874 22.51 -3.51 -32.60
N PHE A 875 22.76 -4.49 -33.47
CA PHE A 875 23.66 -4.39 -34.62
C PHE A 875 22.89 -4.34 -35.96
N GLY A 876 21.56 -4.35 -35.93
CA GLY A 876 20.72 -4.24 -37.12
C GLY A 876 19.25 -4.04 -36.77
N PRO A 877 18.39 -3.76 -37.77
CA PRO A 877 16.95 -3.76 -37.58
C PRO A 877 16.48 -5.13 -37.08
N GLU A 878 15.36 -5.16 -36.37
CA GLU A 878 14.80 -6.41 -35.84
C GLU A 878 14.48 -7.41 -36.98
N PRO A 879 14.84 -8.70 -36.83
CA PRO A 879 14.54 -9.73 -37.83
C PRO A 879 13.02 -9.79 -38.12
N PRO A 880 12.60 -9.80 -39.40
CA PRO A 880 11.19 -9.69 -39.74
C PRO A 880 10.36 -10.88 -39.24
N PRO A 881 9.04 -10.73 -39.02
CA PRO A 881 8.17 -11.80 -38.56
C PRO A 881 8.32 -13.10 -39.33
N GLY A 882 8.35 -14.22 -38.61
CA GLY A 882 8.60 -15.55 -39.15
C GLY A 882 10.08 -15.89 -39.40
N ARG A 883 11.01 -14.92 -39.36
CA ARG A 883 12.46 -15.16 -39.51
C ARG A 883 13.00 -16.05 -38.38
N ALA A 884 13.86 -16.99 -38.74
CA ALA A 884 14.57 -17.85 -37.79
C ALA A 884 15.85 -17.17 -37.30
N VAL A 885 16.04 -17.13 -35.98
CA VAL A 885 17.16 -16.48 -35.28
C VAL A 885 17.76 -17.50 -34.31
N THR A 886 19.08 -17.72 -34.35
CA THR A 886 19.73 -18.60 -33.36
C THR A 886 20.05 -17.80 -32.11
N CYS A 887 19.53 -18.21 -30.95
CA CYS A 887 19.93 -17.69 -29.65
C CYS A 887 20.95 -18.64 -29.00
N HIS A 888 21.98 -18.05 -28.39
CA HIS A 888 22.89 -18.72 -27.45
C HIS A 888 22.82 -17.94 -26.13
N ALA A 889 22.28 -18.56 -25.08
CA ALA A 889 22.27 -18.01 -23.73
C ALA A 889 23.33 -18.73 -22.89
N TRP A 890 24.14 -17.96 -22.17
CA TRP A 890 25.25 -18.41 -21.33
C TRP A 890 25.03 -17.92 -19.90
N VAL A 891 24.73 -18.83 -18.98
CA VAL A 891 24.59 -18.56 -17.55
C VAL A 891 25.97 -18.37 -16.94
N GLN A 892 26.21 -17.20 -16.36
CA GLN A 892 27.46 -16.90 -15.64
C GLN A 892 27.42 -17.50 -14.24
N GLN A 893 26.32 -17.28 -13.52
CA GLN A 893 26.12 -17.68 -12.13
C GLN A 893 24.63 -17.96 -11.90
N PHE A 894 24.33 -18.89 -10.99
CA PHE A 894 22.99 -19.08 -10.44
C PHE A 894 23.08 -19.61 -9.00
N ASP A 895 22.03 -19.34 -8.22
CA ASP A 895 21.84 -19.89 -6.88
C ASP A 895 20.33 -20.15 -6.63
N ASN A 896 19.91 -20.27 -5.37
CA ASN A 896 18.51 -20.53 -5.01
C ASN A 896 17.58 -19.32 -5.24
N GLU A 897 18.12 -18.11 -5.41
CA GLU A 897 17.38 -16.85 -5.56
C GLU A 897 17.59 -16.22 -6.96
N TRP A 898 18.68 -16.51 -7.69
CA TRP A 898 19.07 -15.76 -8.89
C TRP A 898 19.63 -16.61 -10.04
N VAL A 899 19.55 -16.04 -11.25
CA VAL A 899 20.28 -16.46 -12.46
C VAL A 899 20.83 -15.21 -13.16
N ASP A 900 22.15 -15.09 -13.37
CA ASP A 900 22.75 -14.09 -14.29
C ASP A 900 23.18 -14.78 -15.58
N ALA A 901 22.72 -14.27 -16.72
CA ALA A 901 23.02 -14.78 -18.05
C ALA A 901 23.47 -13.68 -19.03
N HIS A 902 24.11 -14.12 -20.10
CA HIS A 902 24.43 -13.33 -21.28
C HIS A 902 23.80 -14.00 -22.50
N LEU A 903 23.20 -13.25 -23.41
CA LEU A 903 22.48 -13.81 -24.57
C LEU A 903 23.01 -13.23 -25.86
N GLN A 904 23.23 -14.06 -26.88
CA GLN A 904 23.63 -13.63 -28.21
C GLN A 904 22.62 -14.16 -29.23
N LEU A 905 22.01 -13.25 -29.98
CA LEU A 905 21.05 -13.56 -31.04
C LEU A 905 21.70 -13.36 -32.41
N VAL A 906 21.59 -14.38 -33.27
CA VAL A 906 22.26 -14.46 -34.57
C VAL A 906 21.23 -14.66 -35.68
N ASP A 907 21.15 -13.71 -36.61
CA ASP A 907 20.39 -13.86 -37.86
C ASP A 907 21.33 -14.41 -38.95
N GLY A 908 21.06 -15.63 -39.40
CA GLY A 908 21.91 -16.37 -40.33
C GLY A 908 23.32 -16.55 -39.78
N ASN A 909 24.27 -15.76 -40.31
CA ASN A 909 25.68 -15.77 -39.90
C ASN A 909 26.13 -14.48 -39.18
N GLN A 910 25.23 -13.52 -38.93
CA GLN A 910 25.57 -12.24 -38.30
C GLN A 910 24.87 -12.09 -36.95
N VAL A 911 25.61 -11.63 -35.93
CA VAL A 911 25.00 -11.27 -34.63
C VAL A 911 24.05 -10.09 -34.85
N TRP A 912 22.77 -10.26 -34.51
CA TRP A 912 21.76 -9.21 -34.53
C TRP A 912 21.81 -8.39 -33.23
N ALA A 913 21.80 -9.06 -32.08
CA ALA A 913 21.80 -8.42 -30.77
C ALA A 913 22.61 -9.22 -29.74
N VAL A 914 23.08 -8.52 -28.71
CA VAL A 914 23.74 -9.12 -27.54
C VAL A 914 23.14 -8.53 -26.27
N VAL A 915 22.89 -9.36 -25.27
CA VAL A 915 22.49 -8.97 -23.92
C VAL A 915 23.58 -9.40 -22.93
N HIS A 916 23.98 -8.51 -22.04
CA HIS A 916 24.91 -8.78 -20.93
C HIS A 916 24.25 -8.45 -19.59
N GLY A 917 24.45 -9.33 -18.61
CA GLY A 917 23.87 -9.21 -17.28
C GLY A 917 22.34 -9.22 -17.31
N TRP A 918 21.74 -10.20 -17.96
CA TRP A 918 20.32 -10.53 -17.83
C TRP A 918 20.14 -11.24 -16.48
N VAL A 919 19.37 -10.67 -15.56
CA VAL A 919 19.17 -11.23 -14.21
C VAL A 919 17.71 -11.52 -13.93
N ASP A 920 17.42 -12.79 -13.67
CA ASP A 920 16.12 -13.29 -13.21
C ASP A 920 16.15 -13.59 -11.70
N ARG A 921 15.10 -13.19 -10.96
CA ARG A 921 14.83 -13.69 -9.61
C ARG A 921 14.11 -15.03 -9.69
N ARG A 922 14.64 -16.08 -9.04
CA ARG A 922 13.96 -17.36 -8.75
C ARG A 922 13.10 -17.24 -7.49
N PHE A 923 12.00 -17.99 -7.46
CA PHE A 923 11.02 -17.99 -6.36
C PHE A 923 10.91 -19.38 -5.72
N ASP A 924 10.65 -19.41 -4.41
CA ASP A 924 10.54 -20.61 -3.57
C ASP A 924 9.26 -21.41 -3.82
N LEU A 925 9.13 -22.00 -5.02
CA LEU A 925 8.11 -23.00 -5.33
C LEU A 925 8.70 -24.42 -5.26
N PRO A 926 8.27 -25.27 -4.31
CA PRO A 926 8.69 -26.66 -4.22
C PRO A 926 8.32 -27.51 -5.44
N ALA A 927 9.09 -28.58 -5.66
CA ALA A 927 8.89 -29.55 -6.73
C ALA A 927 7.45 -30.11 -6.77
N GLU A 928 6.90 -30.45 -5.60
CA GLU A 928 5.58 -31.08 -5.42
C GLU A 928 4.41 -30.10 -5.59
N LEU A 929 4.71 -28.86 -6.00
CA LEU A 929 3.73 -27.83 -6.37
C LEU A 929 3.87 -27.34 -7.81
N ASP A 930 4.89 -27.77 -8.57
CA ASP A 930 5.07 -27.35 -9.95
C ASP A 930 3.92 -27.79 -10.87
N GLU A 931 3.42 -29.03 -10.70
CA GLU A 931 2.23 -29.49 -11.44
C GLU A 931 0.98 -28.68 -11.08
N ALA A 932 0.77 -28.39 -9.80
CA ALA A 932 -0.36 -27.56 -9.36
C ALA A 932 -0.24 -26.11 -9.84
N TYR A 933 0.98 -25.58 -9.95
CA TYR A 933 1.25 -24.23 -10.45
C TYR A 933 1.06 -24.10 -11.97
N ARG A 934 1.48 -25.12 -12.74
CA ARG A 934 1.34 -25.21 -14.21
C ARG A 934 -0.06 -25.61 -14.64
N TRP A 935 -0.67 -26.58 -13.96
CA TRP A 935 -1.97 -27.19 -14.27
C TRP A 935 -2.95 -27.05 -13.10
N PRO A 936 -3.21 -25.82 -12.61
CA PRO A 936 -4.07 -25.59 -11.46
C PRO A 936 -5.51 -26.06 -11.67
N GLU A 937 -5.92 -26.43 -12.90
CA GLU A 937 -7.24 -26.99 -13.23
C GLU A 937 -7.38 -28.52 -13.04
N ARG A 938 -6.26 -29.26 -12.93
CA ARG A 938 -6.20 -30.73 -12.78
C ARG A 938 -5.53 -31.20 -11.48
N HIS A 939 -4.65 -30.38 -10.88
CA HIS A 939 -3.89 -30.75 -9.68
C HIS A 939 -4.22 -29.79 -8.51
N PRO A 940 -4.28 -30.27 -7.26
CA PRO A 940 -4.54 -29.44 -6.08
C PRO A 940 -3.24 -28.91 -5.45
N PHE A 941 -3.28 -27.73 -4.83
CA PHE A 941 -2.21 -27.28 -3.92
C PHE A 941 -2.36 -27.91 -2.52
N GLY A 942 -3.59 -28.22 -2.11
CA GLY A 942 -3.84 -28.98 -0.88
C GLY A 942 -3.45 -30.45 -1.02
N ARG A 943 -2.85 -31.05 0.03
CA ARG A 943 -2.59 -32.49 0.09
C ARG A 943 -3.91 -33.22 0.28
N VAL A 944 -4.22 -34.16 -0.61
CA VAL A 944 -5.34 -35.09 -0.40
C VAL A 944 -4.96 -36.08 0.71
N VAL A 945 -5.87 -36.27 1.65
CA VAL A 945 -5.77 -37.21 2.77
C VAL A 945 -7.06 -38.05 2.85
N ALA A 946 -7.08 -39.05 3.72
CA ALA A 946 -8.24 -39.88 4.13
C ALA A 946 -9.55 -39.61 3.35
N ASP A 947 -9.95 -40.52 2.46
CA ASP A 947 -11.26 -40.57 1.78
C ASP A 947 -11.71 -39.30 1.03
N GLY A 948 -10.77 -38.43 0.66
CA GLY A 948 -11.04 -37.19 -0.08
C GLY A 948 -11.19 -35.96 0.82
N TRP A 949 -10.69 -36.02 2.04
CA TRP A 949 -10.33 -34.83 2.81
C TRP A 949 -9.13 -34.12 2.14
N VAL A 950 -9.05 -32.80 2.31
CA VAL A 950 -7.93 -31.99 1.82
C VAL A 950 -7.33 -31.18 2.97
N LEU A 951 -6.02 -31.24 3.09
CA LEU A 951 -5.20 -30.45 4.01
C LEU A 951 -4.48 -29.37 3.20
N ALA A 952 -4.79 -28.10 3.47
CA ALA A 952 -4.11 -26.95 2.88
C ALA A 952 -3.20 -26.29 3.92
N CYS A 953 -1.93 -26.15 3.55
CA CYS A 953 -0.86 -25.52 4.32
C CYS A 953 0.07 -24.76 3.36
N GLU A 954 0.85 -23.82 3.88
CA GLU A 954 1.89 -23.17 3.08
C GLU A 954 3.17 -24.02 3.09
N ARG A 955 3.61 -24.38 1.88
CA ARG A 955 4.82 -25.20 1.65
C ARG A 955 5.98 -24.38 1.06
N TRP A 956 5.86 -23.06 1.07
CA TRP A 956 6.80 -22.08 0.51
C TRP A 956 7.09 -20.98 1.54
N SER A 957 8.24 -20.33 1.43
CA SER A 957 8.70 -19.25 2.31
C SER A 957 8.49 -17.84 1.71
N ASP A 958 8.55 -17.69 0.38
CA ASP A 958 8.31 -16.41 -0.32
C ASP A 958 6.84 -15.94 -0.22
N LEU A 959 6.63 -14.68 0.15
CA LEU A 959 5.30 -14.06 0.12
C LEU A 959 4.87 -13.70 -1.30
N ALA A 960 5.82 -13.44 -2.22
CA ALA A 960 5.51 -13.40 -3.65
C ALA A 960 4.87 -14.71 -4.13
N VAL A 961 5.30 -15.88 -3.64
CA VAL A 961 4.67 -17.17 -3.97
C VAL A 961 3.27 -17.27 -3.33
N ARG A 962 3.06 -16.77 -2.10
CA ARG A 962 1.69 -16.61 -1.54
C ARG A 962 0.79 -15.81 -2.48
N GLU A 963 1.27 -14.70 -3.06
CA GLU A 963 0.48 -13.92 -4.01
C GLU A 963 0.24 -14.70 -5.33
N MET A 964 1.24 -15.40 -5.87
CA MET A 964 1.09 -16.21 -7.08
C MET A 964 0.10 -17.37 -6.91
N VAL A 965 -0.02 -17.92 -5.69
CA VAL A 965 -1.03 -18.93 -5.32
C VAL A 965 -2.40 -18.29 -5.10
N LEU A 966 -2.49 -17.16 -4.38
CA LEU A 966 -3.73 -16.38 -4.23
C LEU A 966 -4.35 -16.03 -5.58
N ASN A 967 -3.55 -15.56 -6.54
CA ASN A 967 -4.01 -15.23 -7.89
C ASN A 967 -4.54 -16.45 -8.67
N ARG A 968 -4.02 -17.66 -8.40
CA ARG A 968 -4.55 -18.92 -8.96
C ARG A 968 -5.84 -19.38 -8.26
N TYR A 969 -5.97 -19.13 -6.95
CA TYR A 969 -7.07 -19.67 -6.13
C TYR A 969 -8.29 -18.78 -6.00
N ALA A 970 -8.12 -17.46 -5.91
CA ALA A 970 -9.21 -16.51 -5.69
C ALA A 970 -9.56 -15.77 -6.99
N SER A 971 -10.86 -15.68 -7.30
CA SER A 971 -11.41 -14.75 -8.30
C SER A 971 -11.25 -13.29 -7.86
N SER A 972 -11.47 -12.32 -8.75
CA SER A 972 -11.34 -10.87 -8.45
C SER A 972 -12.22 -10.42 -7.27
N ALA A 973 -13.44 -10.96 -7.20
CA ALA A 973 -14.37 -10.74 -6.08
C ALA A 973 -13.81 -11.30 -4.76
N GLU A 974 -13.24 -12.51 -4.80
CA GLU A 974 -12.61 -13.12 -3.62
C GLU A 974 -11.29 -12.41 -3.25
N ARG A 975 -10.49 -11.92 -4.19
CA ARG A 975 -9.32 -11.07 -3.88
C ARG A 975 -9.74 -9.75 -3.22
N SER A 976 -10.88 -9.18 -3.62
CA SER A 976 -11.48 -8.02 -2.93
C SER A 976 -11.90 -8.34 -1.48
N GLU A 977 -12.41 -9.55 -1.22
CA GLU A 977 -12.70 -10.06 0.13
C GLU A 977 -11.39 -10.29 0.95
N TYR A 978 -10.32 -10.77 0.31
CA TYR A 978 -8.99 -10.92 0.93
C TYR A 978 -8.37 -9.58 1.31
N ASP A 979 -8.45 -8.57 0.44
CA ASP A 979 -7.93 -7.24 0.71
C ASP A 979 -8.70 -6.53 1.83
N ALA A 980 -10.01 -6.75 1.92
CA ALA A 980 -10.83 -6.30 3.05
C ALA A 980 -10.56 -7.08 4.36
N THR A 981 -9.95 -8.27 4.29
CA THR A 981 -9.63 -9.10 5.47
C THR A 981 -8.40 -8.51 6.21
N PRO A 982 -8.45 -8.37 7.56
CA PRO A 982 -7.32 -7.87 8.34
C PRO A 982 -6.05 -8.71 8.11
N PRO A 983 -4.85 -8.10 7.99
CA PRO A 983 -3.61 -8.81 7.62
C PRO A 983 -3.38 -10.09 8.42
N ALA A 984 -3.51 -10.02 9.75
CA ALA A 984 -3.42 -11.12 10.72
C ALA A 984 -4.26 -12.38 10.42
N LEU A 985 -5.24 -12.27 9.53
CA LEU A 985 -6.24 -13.29 9.22
C LEU A 985 -6.23 -13.72 7.75
N ARG A 986 -5.36 -13.11 6.93
CA ARG A 986 -5.25 -13.37 5.49
C ARG A 986 -4.66 -14.76 5.19
N ARG A 987 -3.72 -15.24 6.00
CA ARG A 987 -3.16 -16.60 5.90
C ARG A 987 -4.24 -17.67 6.07
N GLU A 988 -5.03 -17.60 7.15
CA GLU A 988 -6.18 -18.50 7.39
C GLU A 988 -7.23 -18.39 6.28
N TRP A 989 -7.59 -17.17 5.86
CA TRP A 989 -8.56 -16.91 4.79
C TRP A 989 -8.21 -17.69 3.52
N LEU A 990 -6.93 -17.68 3.12
CA LEU A 990 -6.45 -18.31 1.89
C LEU A 990 -6.44 -19.83 2.03
N LEU A 991 -5.80 -20.36 3.08
CA LEU A 991 -5.72 -21.81 3.31
C LEU A 991 -7.10 -22.46 3.42
N ARG A 992 -8.04 -21.80 4.12
CA ARG A 992 -9.43 -22.24 4.26
C ARG A 992 -10.14 -22.31 2.90
N ARG A 993 -9.98 -21.30 2.03
CA ARG A 993 -10.55 -21.32 0.67
C ARG A 993 -9.85 -22.33 -0.24
N MET A 994 -8.53 -22.51 -0.14
CA MET A 994 -7.80 -23.56 -0.86
C MET A 994 -8.33 -24.96 -0.53
N ALA A 995 -8.43 -25.30 0.76
CA ALA A 995 -8.92 -26.60 1.20
C ALA A 995 -10.36 -26.87 0.71
N ILE A 996 -11.28 -25.91 0.88
CA ILE A 996 -12.67 -26.05 0.42
C ILE A 996 -12.74 -26.24 -1.10
N LYS A 997 -12.03 -25.40 -1.87
CA LYS A 997 -12.04 -25.47 -3.34
C LYS A 997 -11.48 -26.81 -3.82
N ASP A 998 -10.31 -27.22 -3.35
CA ASP A 998 -9.71 -28.49 -3.78
C ASP A 998 -10.56 -29.70 -3.35
N ALA A 999 -11.16 -29.70 -2.15
CA ALA A 999 -12.06 -30.77 -1.72
C ALA A 999 -13.30 -30.91 -2.63
N VAL A 1000 -13.88 -29.79 -3.08
CA VAL A 1000 -14.97 -29.79 -4.07
C VAL A 1000 -14.48 -30.28 -5.44
N ARG A 1001 -13.30 -29.83 -5.89
CA ARG A 1001 -12.72 -30.18 -7.19
C ARG A 1001 -12.41 -31.67 -7.31
N ILE A 1002 -11.89 -32.30 -6.25
CA ILE A 1002 -11.63 -33.75 -6.19
C ILE A 1002 -12.92 -34.58 -6.34
N ARG A 1003 -14.07 -34.06 -5.90
CA ARG A 1003 -15.37 -34.72 -6.10
C ARG A 1003 -15.96 -34.51 -7.51
N LEU A 1004 -15.39 -33.60 -8.31
CA LEU A 1004 -15.80 -33.31 -9.68
C LEU A 1004 -14.86 -33.96 -10.70
N TRP A 1005 -13.56 -34.03 -10.40
CA TRP A 1005 -12.57 -34.75 -11.19
C TRP A 1005 -12.95 -36.23 -11.35
N GLY A 1006 -12.94 -36.70 -12.60
CA GLY A 1006 -13.29 -38.06 -12.95
C GLY A 1006 -13.73 -38.19 -14.41
N GLN A 1007 -14.28 -39.35 -14.78
CA GLN A 1007 -14.56 -39.76 -16.17
C GLN A 1007 -15.60 -38.90 -16.95
N ARG A 1008 -16.08 -37.78 -16.39
CA ARG A 1008 -17.00 -36.84 -17.07
C ARG A 1008 -16.57 -35.37 -17.03
N HIS A 1009 -15.64 -35.00 -16.14
CA HIS A 1009 -15.18 -33.61 -15.95
C HIS A 1009 -13.68 -33.62 -15.61
N PRO A 1010 -12.78 -33.46 -16.59
CA PRO A 1010 -11.34 -33.58 -16.36
C PRO A 1010 -10.71 -32.31 -15.76
N GLU A 1011 -11.32 -31.14 -15.97
CA GLU A 1011 -10.70 -29.83 -15.70
C GLU A 1011 -11.72 -28.86 -15.08
N ILE A 1012 -11.31 -28.22 -13.99
CA ILE A 1012 -12.05 -27.12 -13.34
C ILE A 1012 -11.06 -26.21 -12.60
N PHE A 1013 -10.96 -24.95 -13.00
CA PHE A 1013 -10.05 -23.98 -12.39
C PHE A 1013 -10.55 -23.52 -11.01
N PRO A 1014 -9.67 -23.22 -10.04
CA PRO A 1014 -10.09 -22.78 -8.70
C PRO A 1014 -10.95 -21.50 -8.70
N ALA A 1015 -10.70 -20.57 -9.63
CA ALA A 1015 -11.47 -19.33 -9.77
C ALA A 1015 -12.93 -19.57 -10.25
N GLN A 1016 -13.23 -20.72 -10.87
CA GLN A 1016 -14.61 -21.08 -11.23
C GLN A 1016 -15.47 -21.40 -10.00
N ILE A 1017 -14.88 -21.69 -8.84
CA ILE A 1017 -15.60 -22.00 -7.59
C ILE A 1017 -15.54 -20.77 -6.69
N ARG A 1018 -16.67 -20.35 -6.10
CA ARG A 1018 -16.70 -19.30 -5.06
C ARG A 1018 -17.01 -19.91 -3.70
N VAL A 1019 -16.24 -19.53 -2.69
CA VAL A 1019 -16.54 -19.88 -1.30
C VAL A 1019 -17.32 -18.75 -0.63
N MET A 1020 -18.62 -18.97 -0.43
CA MET A 1020 -19.52 -18.06 0.27
C MET A 1020 -19.46 -18.33 1.79
N ASP A 1021 -18.34 -17.91 2.39
CA ASP A 1021 -18.07 -17.96 3.83
C ASP A 1021 -17.83 -16.54 4.37
N PRO A 1022 -18.82 -15.90 5.04
CA PRO A 1022 -18.69 -14.57 5.61
C PRO A 1022 -17.79 -14.62 6.86
N PHE A 1023 -16.57 -14.12 6.68
CA PHE A 1023 -15.39 -14.40 7.49
C PHE A 1023 -15.65 -14.75 8.98
N GLY A 1024 -15.59 -16.04 9.30
CA GLY A 1024 -15.33 -16.52 10.65
C GLY A 1024 -16.51 -16.50 11.63
N GLN A 1025 -17.77 -16.29 11.19
CA GLN A 1025 -18.93 -16.43 12.09
C GLN A 1025 -19.05 -17.84 12.70
N LEU A 1026 -18.59 -18.87 11.98
CA LEU A 1026 -18.43 -20.24 12.50
C LEU A 1026 -17.32 -20.29 13.56
N SER A 1027 -16.07 -20.00 13.16
CA SER A 1027 -14.87 -20.11 13.99
C SER A 1027 -14.95 -19.30 15.30
N ARG A 1028 -15.46 -18.07 15.24
CA ARG A 1028 -15.51 -17.17 16.43
C ARG A 1028 -16.67 -17.42 17.37
N ALA A 1029 -17.79 -17.97 16.91
CA ALA A 1029 -18.86 -18.40 17.81
C ALA A 1029 -18.39 -19.61 18.66
N GLU A 1030 -17.56 -20.47 18.09
CA GLU A 1030 -17.15 -21.74 18.67
C GLU A 1030 -16.14 -21.66 19.82
N ALA A 1031 -15.47 -20.52 20.01
CA ALA A 1031 -14.57 -20.27 21.14
C ALA A 1031 -15.29 -19.81 22.43
N GLY A 1032 -16.59 -19.50 22.36
CA GLY A 1032 -17.35 -18.95 23.51
C GLY A 1032 -18.79 -19.44 23.66
N ALA A 1033 -19.36 -20.14 22.67
CA ALA A 1033 -20.72 -20.67 22.76
C ALA A 1033 -20.77 -22.02 23.51
N GLY A 1034 -21.44 -22.04 24.66
CA GLY A 1034 -21.80 -23.28 25.35
C GLY A 1034 -22.79 -24.16 24.54
N PRO A 1035 -22.98 -25.44 24.93
CA PRO A 1035 -23.75 -26.42 24.17
C PRO A 1035 -25.27 -26.19 24.24
N GLY A 1036 -25.75 -25.13 23.58
CA GLY A 1036 -27.17 -24.74 23.49
C GLY A 1036 -27.50 -23.59 22.52
N ALA A 1037 -26.51 -22.99 21.85
CA ALA A 1037 -26.74 -21.89 20.91
C ALA A 1037 -27.46 -22.33 19.60
N GLY A 1038 -28.09 -21.36 18.93
CA GLY A 1038 -28.84 -21.54 17.68
C GLY A 1038 -28.01 -22.00 16.48
N SER A 1039 -28.61 -22.00 15.29
CA SER A 1039 -27.95 -22.49 14.07
C SER A 1039 -26.85 -21.54 13.58
N THR A 1040 -25.59 -21.95 13.78
CA THR A 1040 -24.45 -21.51 12.98
C THR A 1040 -24.70 -21.83 11.49
N PRO A 1041 -24.45 -20.89 10.56
CA PRO A 1041 -24.66 -21.12 9.13
C PRO A 1041 -23.48 -21.90 8.53
N THR A 1042 -23.76 -23.03 7.89
CA THR A 1042 -22.80 -23.81 7.08
C THR A 1042 -22.14 -22.91 6.01
N PRO A 1043 -20.82 -23.02 5.75
CA PRO A 1043 -20.21 -22.27 4.66
C PRO A 1043 -20.71 -22.83 3.32
N GLN A 1044 -21.21 -21.95 2.45
CA GLN A 1044 -21.79 -22.35 1.17
C GLN A 1044 -20.73 -22.26 0.06
N VAL A 1045 -20.85 -23.13 -0.95
CA VAL A 1045 -20.00 -23.11 -2.12
C VAL A 1045 -20.87 -22.97 -3.36
N GLU A 1046 -20.57 -21.96 -4.16
CA GLU A 1046 -21.20 -21.66 -5.44
C GLU A 1046 -20.18 -21.87 -6.56
N VAL A 1047 -20.62 -21.86 -7.81
CA VAL A 1047 -19.73 -21.87 -8.98
C VAL A 1047 -20.05 -20.70 -9.90
N ILE A 1048 -19.00 -19.95 -10.21
CA ILE A 1048 -18.93 -18.88 -11.21
C ILE A 1048 -18.55 -19.55 -12.54
N ASP A 1049 -19.48 -20.29 -13.16
CA ASP A 1049 -19.20 -20.95 -14.44
C ASP A 1049 -19.33 -19.98 -15.63
N THR A 1050 -18.47 -20.19 -16.63
CA THR A 1050 -18.56 -19.54 -17.95
C THR A 1050 -19.44 -20.32 -18.93
N GLY A 1051 -19.67 -21.61 -18.66
CA GLY A 1051 -20.50 -22.53 -19.45
C GLY A 1051 -21.94 -22.73 -18.94
N GLY A 1052 -22.35 -22.04 -17.86
CA GLY A 1052 -23.71 -22.11 -17.30
C GLY A 1052 -24.09 -23.45 -16.62
N ARG A 1053 -23.12 -24.29 -16.22
CA ARG A 1053 -23.36 -25.56 -15.53
C ARG A 1053 -23.47 -25.35 -14.02
N PRO A 1054 -24.66 -25.53 -13.39
CA PRO A 1054 -24.73 -25.55 -11.93
C PRO A 1054 -24.02 -26.80 -11.40
N LEU A 1055 -23.23 -26.65 -10.34
CA LEU A 1055 -22.78 -27.80 -9.56
C LEU A 1055 -23.96 -28.46 -8.83
N PRO A 1056 -23.88 -29.77 -8.52
CA PRO A 1056 -24.72 -30.32 -7.47
C PRO A 1056 -24.42 -29.58 -6.14
N PRO A 1057 -25.42 -29.34 -5.27
CA PRO A 1057 -25.17 -28.78 -3.96
C PRO A 1057 -24.21 -29.69 -3.16
N PHE A 1058 -23.25 -29.09 -2.47
CA PHE A 1058 -22.28 -29.79 -1.65
C PHE A 1058 -22.55 -29.56 -0.16
N ALA A 1059 -22.48 -30.63 0.63
CA ALA A 1059 -22.21 -30.52 2.06
C ALA A 1059 -20.70 -30.27 2.25
N ILE A 1060 -20.37 -29.21 2.99
CA ILE A 1060 -18.99 -28.78 3.23
C ILE A 1060 -18.68 -28.88 4.73
N TRP A 1061 -17.55 -29.49 5.02
CA TRP A 1061 -16.94 -29.58 6.34
C TRP A 1061 -15.59 -28.88 6.28
N VAL A 1062 -15.27 -28.02 7.24
CA VAL A 1062 -14.01 -27.27 7.23
C VAL A 1062 -13.61 -26.77 8.62
N ALA A 1063 -12.35 -26.99 8.98
CA ALA A 1063 -11.71 -26.49 10.20
C ALA A 1063 -10.38 -25.80 9.87
N SER A 1064 -9.96 -24.86 10.71
CA SER A 1064 -8.91 -23.89 10.35
C SER A 1064 -8.10 -23.44 11.56
N THR A 1065 -6.87 -23.01 11.28
CA THR A 1065 -5.94 -22.29 12.16
C THR A 1065 -5.20 -21.23 11.31
N SER A 1066 -4.36 -20.38 11.91
CA SER A 1066 -3.53 -19.43 11.15
C SER A 1066 -2.65 -20.10 10.08
N ASP A 1067 -2.15 -21.31 10.38
CA ASP A 1067 -1.08 -21.97 9.62
C ASP A 1067 -1.56 -23.15 8.74
N LEU A 1068 -2.79 -23.63 8.95
CA LEU A 1068 -3.34 -24.84 8.30
C LEU A 1068 -4.87 -24.86 8.29
N ALA A 1069 -5.46 -25.38 7.21
CA ALA A 1069 -6.88 -25.73 7.14
C ALA A 1069 -7.10 -27.17 6.64
N VAL A 1070 -8.16 -27.81 7.13
CA VAL A 1070 -8.67 -29.10 6.61
C VAL A 1070 -10.10 -28.93 6.13
N ALA A 1071 -10.45 -29.51 4.98
CA ALA A 1071 -11.82 -29.50 4.46
C ALA A 1071 -12.22 -30.81 3.77
N HIS A 1072 -13.51 -31.04 3.67
CA HIS A 1072 -14.12 -32.15 2.95
C HIS A 1072 -15.42 -31.70 2.30
N ALA A 1073 -15.72 -32.28 1.14
CA ALA A 1073 -16.92 -31.99 0.37
C ALA A 1073 -17.61 -33.29 -0.04
N ARG A 1074 -18.95 -33.31 0.02
CA ARG A 1074 -19.77 -34.40 -0.53
C ARG A 1074 -20.98 -33.87 -1.30
N PRO A 1075 -21.26 -34.35 -2.53
CA PRO A 1075 -22.49 -34.00 -3.24
C PRO A 1075 -23.74 -34.42 -2.43
N VAL A 1076 -24.79 -33.61 -2.49
CA VAL A 1076 -26.10 -33.89 -1.87
C VAL A 1076 -27.04 -34.48 -2.92
N THR A 1077 -27.46 -35.72 -2.72
CA THR A 1077 -28.29 -36.49 -3.67
C THR A 1077 -29.69 -36.76 -3.13
N GLY A 1078 -30.71 -36.23 -3.79
CA GLY A 1078 -32.14 -36.48 -3.46
C GLY A 1078 -32.81 -35.38 -2.63
N GLN A 1079 -34.08 -35.61 -2.26
CA GLN A 1079 -34.82 -34.76 -1.32
C GLN A 1079 -34.69 -35.31 0.11
N ALA A 1080 -34.33 -34.44 1.07
CA ALA A 1080 -33.95 -34.72 2.46
C ALA A 1080 -32.63 -35.54 2.59
N SER A 1081 -31.75 -35.28 3.57
CA SER A 1081 -31.97 -34.65 4.88
C SER A 1081 -31.40 -33.24 5.05
N THR A 1082 -32.15 -32.36 5.73
CA THR A 1082 -31.71 -31.06 6.25
C THR A 1082 -30.93 -31.15 7.58
N GLY A 1083 -30.15 -32.21 7.78
CA GLY A 1083 -29.26 -32.33 8.93
C GLY A 1083 -28.16 -31.26 8.85
N ARG A 1084 -27.81 -30.63 9.99
CA ARG A 1084 -26.59 -29.81 10.04
C ARG A 1084 -25.38 -30.72 9.73
N PRO A 1085 -24.37 -30.25 8.98
CA PRO A 1085 -23.13 -30.99 8.85
C PRO A 1085 -22.47 -31.15 10.23
N ALA A 1086 -21.80 -32.29 10.42
CA ALA A 1086 -21.00 -32.60 11.60
C ALA A 1086 -20.04 -31.46 11.99
N ARG A 1087 -19.81 -31.27 13.29
CA ARG A 1087 -18.84 -30.27 13.79
C ARG A 1087 -17.44 -30.86 13.72
N VAL A 1088 -16.54 -30.15 13.05
CA VAL A 1088 -15.16 -30.59 12.82
C VAL A 1088 -14.25 -29.66 13.58
N VAL A 1089 -13.55 -30.20 14.58
CA VAL A 1089 -12.60 -29.45 15.41
C VAL A 1089 -11.20 -29.94 15.10
N LEU A 1090 -10.31 -28.98 14.82
CA LEU A 1090 -8.92 -29.21 14.46
C LEU A 1090 -8.02 -28.98 15.69
N ALA A 1091 -7.17 -29.96 15.99
CA ALA A 1091 -5.99 -29.83 16.84
C ALA A 1091 -4.74 -29.92 15.95
N VAL A 1092 -3.75 -29.08 16.24
CA VAL A 1092 -2.44 -29.08 15.55
C VAL A 1092 -1.38 -29.02 16.63
N GLU A 1093 -0.33 -29.80 16.44
CA GLU A 1093 0.82 -29.86 17.35
C GLU A 1093 1.46 -28.46 17.57
N PRO A 1094 1.83 -28.10 18.81
CA PRO A 1094 2.44 -26.81 19.10
C PRO A 1094 3.86 -26.70 18.50
N PRO A 1095 4.32 -25.48 18.16
CA PRO A 1095 5.71 -25.24 17.78
C PRO A 1095 6.66 -25.48 18.97
N GLY A 1096 7.94 -25.70 18.69
CA GLY A 1096 9.00 -25.75 19.71
C GLY A 1096 9.29 -27.11 20.35
N LEU A 1097 8.50 -28.16 20.06
CA LEU A 1097 8.93 -29.53 20.35
C LEU A 1097 10.16 -29.87 19.48
N VAL A 1098 11.24 -30.30 20.13
CA VAL A 1098 12.48 -30.71 19.46
C VAL A 1098 12.16 -31.80 18.42
N PRO A 1099 12.73 -31.77 17.19
CA PRO A 1099 12.54 -32.80 16.15
C PRO A 1099 13.09 -34.20 16.47
N GLY A 1100 12.72 -34.77 17.61
CA GLY A 1100 12.94 -36.17 17.94
C GLY A 1100 12.13 -37.08 17.03
N GLN A 1101 12.82 -37.78 16.12
CA GLN A 1101 12.29 -38.94 15.41
C GLN A 1101 11.07 -38.68 14.47
N ALA A 1102 10.97 -37.51 13.86
CA ALA A 1102 10.07 -37.26 12.71
C ALA A 1102 10.52 -37.94 11.38
N LYS A 1103 11.38 -38.96 11.50
CA LYS A 1103 11.86 -39.85 10.43
C LYS A 1103 11.44 -41.32 10.65
N ASP A 1104 10.75 -41.63 11.73
CA ASP A 1104 10.26 -42.99 11.98
C ASP A 1104 9.07 -43.26 11.05
N ASP A 1105 9.28 -44.09 10.03
CA ASP A 1105 8.19 -44.67 9.23
C ASP A 1105 7.15 -45.36 10.14
N PRO A 1106 5.85 -45.41 9.76
CA PRO A 1106 4.81 -46.05 10.55
C PRO A 1106 5.23 -47.48 10.95
N PRO A 1107 5.53 -47.75 12.24
CA PRO A 1107 6.26 -48.96 12.62
C PRO A 1107 5.49 -50.23 12.26
N ALA A 1108 6.19 -51.25 11.76
CA ALA A 1108 5.55 -52.48 11.25
C ALA A 1108 4.73 -53.23 12.32
N THR A 1109 5.07 -53.06 13.59
CA THR A 1109 4.34 -53.57 14.76
C THR A 1109 3.65 -52.44 15.52
N VAL A 1110 2.61 -52.78 16.28
CA VAL A 1110 1.97 -51.82 17.20
C VAL A 1110 2.76 -51.75 18.50
N ASP A 1111 3.25 -50.55 18.82
CA ASP A 1111 3.75 -50.18 20.13
C ASP A 1111 3.11 -48.84 20.49
N LEU A 1112 2.17 -48.84 21.44
CA LEU A 1112 1.44 -47.63 21.85
C LEU A 1112 2.32 -46.69 22.69
N ASP A 1113 3.46 -47.17 23.19
CA ASP A 1113 4.46 -46.37 23.90
C ASP A 1113 5.53 -45.75 22.99
N ALA A 1114 5.57 -46.15 21.71
CA ALA A 1114 6.43 -45.51 20.71
C ALA A 1114 6.07 -44.02 20.49
N PRO A 1115 7.05 -43.12 20.31
CA PRO A 1115 6.80 -41.68 20.10
C PRO A 1115 5.81 -41.37 18.98
N TRP A 1116 5.87 -42.16 17.90
CA TRP A 1116 4.99 -42.07 16.72
C TRP A 1116 3.51 -42.22 17.07
N TRP A 1117 3.18 -43.21 17.91
CA TRP A 1117 1.81 -43.48 18.36
C TRP A 1117 1.36 -42.51 19.46
N ARG A 1118 2.21 -42.25 20.45
CA ARG A 1118 1.90 -41.33 21.57
C ARG A 1118 1.46 -39.94 21.08
N ARG A 1119 2.17 -39.34 20.10
CA ARG A 1119 1.83 -38.03 19.52
C ARG A 1119 0.45 -38.03 18.85
N ARG A 1120 0.19 -39.02 17.97
CA ARG A 1120 -1.09 -39.17 17.24
C ARG A 1120 -2.26 -39.42 18.21
N LEU A 1121 -2.11 -40.28 19.21
CA LEU A 1121 -3.16 -40.56 20.21
C LEU A 1121 -3.43 -39.38 21.14
N ALA A 1122 -2.42 -38.59 21.52
CA ALA A 1122 -2.61 -37.38 22.33
C ALA A 1122 -3.45 -36.33 21.60
N LEU A 1123 -3.10 -36.02 20.35
CA LEU A 1123 -3.83 -35.06 19.51
C LEU A 1123 -5.25 -35.56 19.17
N ALA A 1124 -5.45 -36.87 19.02
CA ALA A 1124 -6.78 -37.45 18.85
C ALA A 1124 -7.70 -37.20 20.05
N ARG A 1125 -7.19 -37.43 21.27
CA ARG A 1125 -7.90 -37.14 22.53
C ARG A 1125 -8.20 -35.65 22.66
N GLU A 1126 -7.24 -34.80 22.33
CA GLU A 1126 -7.41 -33.34 22.38
C GLU A 1126 -8.51 -32.86 21.42
N ALA A 1127 -8.50 -33.28 20.16
CA ALA A 1127 -9.52 -32.88 19.18
C ALA A 1127 -10.93 -33.30 19.63
N ALA A 1128 -11.10 -34.53 20.13
CA ALA A 1128 -12.37 -35.04 20.66
C ALA A 1128 -12.83 -34.28 21.93
N ALA A 1129 -11.91 -33.97 22.84
CA ALA A 1129 -12.21 -33.20 24.05
C ALA A 1129 -12.61 -31.74 23.72
N ARG A 1130 -11.89 -31.08 22.79
CA ARG A 1130 -12.23 -29.75 22.27
C ARG A 1130 -13.60 -29.75 21.57
N ALA A 1131 -13.93 -30.79 20.80
CA ALA A 1131 -15.25 -30.94 20.17
C ALA A 1131 -16.41 -31.08 21.18
N ARG A 1132 -16.11 -31.56 22.39
CA ARG A 1132 -17.08 -31.63 23.50
C ARG A 1132 -17.04 -30.47 24.49
N GLY A 1133 -15.97 -29.69 24.53
CA GLY A 1133 -15.77 -28.65 25.54
C GLY A 1133 -15.49 -29.22 26.93
N VAL A 1134 -14.76 -30.34 27.01
CA VAL A 1134 -14.37 -31.01 28.27
C VAL A 1134 -12.86 -31.14 28.38
N ASP A 1135 -12.39 -31.57 29.56
CA ASP A 1135 -10.97 -31.80 29.82
C ASP A 1135 -10.42 -33.03 29.05
N VAL A 1136 -9.20 -32.93 28.52
CA VAL A 1136 -8.55 -33.99 27.72
C VAL A 1136 -8.34 -35.28 28.52
N SER A 1137 -8.21 -35.19 29.85
CA SER A 1137 -8.10 -36.36 30.72
C SER A 1137 -9.35 -37.26 30.68
N GLN A 1138 -10.54 -36.71 30.40
CA GLN A 1138 -11.81 -37.45 30.32
C GLN A 1138 -11.98 -38.19 28.99
N ALA A 1139 -11.30 -37.76 27.93
CA ALA A 1139 -11.36 -38.43 26.63
C ALA A 1139 -10.58 -39.76 26.66
N LEU A 1140 -11.23 -40.87 26.34
CA LEU A 1140 -10.66 -42.23 26.34
C LEU A 1140 -10.56 -42.78 24.92
N VAL A 1141 -9.39 -43.29 24.53
CA VAL A 1141 -9.26 -43.99 23.23
C VAL A 1141 -9.88 -45.38 23.34
N VAL A 1142 -10.77 -45.73 22.42
CA VAL A 1142 -11.46 -47.02 22.35
C VAL A 1142 -10.83 -47.93 21.30
N ASN A 1143 -10.53 -47.38 20.12
CA ASN A 1143 -9.86 -48.10 19.04
C ASN A 1143 -8.96 -47.15 18.24
N ALA A 1144 -7.96 -47.71 17.57
CA ALA A 1144 -7.21 -47.04 16.51
C ALA A 1144 -6.93 -48.04 15.37
N SER A 1145 -7.02 -47.58 14.12
CA SER A 1145 -6.63 -48.31 12.92
C SER A 1145 -5.78 -47.42 11.99
N ARG A 1146 -4.98 -48.05 11.11
CA ARG A 1146 -4.26 -47.34 10.05
C ARG A 1146 -5.14 -47.23 8.82
N LEU A 1147 -5.05 -46.11 8.11
CA LEU A 1147 -5.75 -45.94 6.84
C LEU A 1147 -5.03 -46.72 5.73
N PRO A 1148 -5.70 -47.62 4.99
CA PRO A 1148 -5.08 -48.35 3.88
C PRO A 1148 -4.63 -47.44 2.73
N SER A 1149 -5.29 -46.29 2.58
CA SER A 1149 -5.06 -45.27 1.54
C SER A 1149 -3.91 -44.29 1.85
N ASP A 1150 -3.57 -44.11 3.12
CA ASP A 1150 -2.39 -43.34 3.58
C ASP A 1150 -1.91 -43.91 4.93
N PRO A 1151 -0.94 -44.84 4.93
CA PRO A 1151 -0.43 -45.46 6.17
C PRO A 1151 0.29 -44.50 7.13
N SER A 1152 0.60 -43.26 6.71
CA SER A 1152 1.10 -42.21 7.61
C SER A 1152 -0.03 -41.56 8.42
N SER A 1153 -1.28 -41.69 7.93
CA SER A 1153 -2.49 -41.20 8.56
C SER A 1153 -3.22 -42.31 9.32
N VAL A 1154 -3.86 -41.96 10.44
CA VAL A 1154 -4.51 -42.93 11.34
C VAL A 1154 -5.90 -42.48 11.74
N THR A 1155 -6.79 -43.45 11.93
CA THR A 1155 -8.16 -43.24 12.40
C THR A 1155 -8.25 -43.67 13.85
N VAL A 1156 -8.67 -42.78 14.74
CA VAL A 1156 -8.72 -43.01 16.18
C VAL A 1156 -10.15 -42.80 16.69
N SER A 1157 -10.75 -43.83 17.28
CA SER A 1157 -12.03 -43.73 17.98
C SER A 1157 -11.82 -43.30 19.43
N VAL A 1158 -12.40 -42.17 19.82
CA VAL A 1158 -12.29 -41.60 21.16
C VAL A 1158 -13.67 -41.45 21.77
N ALA A 1159 -13.95 -42.17 22.86
CA ALA A 1159 -15.14 -41.98 23.66
C ALA A 1159 -14.92 -40.85 24.66
N VAL A 1160 -15.91 -39.95 24.76
CA VAL A 1160 -15.92 -38.84 25.71
C VAL A 1160 -17.17 -38.99 26.58
N PRO A 1161 -17.02 -39.11 27.92
CA PRO A 1161 -18.14 -39.04 28.85
C PRO A 1161 -18.89 -37.72 28.69
N ALA A 1162 -20.20 -37.76 28.87
CA ALA A 1162 -20.98 -36.57 29.16
C ALA A 1162 -21.22 -36.49 30.67
N GLY A 1163 -21.39 -35.28 31.20
CA GLY A 1163 -21.80 -35.09 32.60
C GLY A 1163 -23.16 -35.74 32.89
N ASP A 1164 -23.45 -35.95 34.18
CA ASP A 1164 -24.54 -36.80 34.69
C ASP A 1164 -25.87 -36.69 33.90
N ASP A 1165 -26.52 -37.85 33.74
CA ASP A 1165 -27.72 -38.09 32.93
C ASP A 1165 -27.58 -37.91 31.40
N ARG A 1166 -26.37 -38.09 30.84
CA ARG A 1166 -26.17 -38.22 29.38
C ARG A 1166 -25.24 -39.37 28.98
N PRO A 1167 -25.51 -40.09 27.88
CA PRO A 1167 -24.64 -41.16 27.41
C PRO A 1167 -23.30 -40.61 26.90
N ALA A 1168 -22.23 -41.39 27.10
CA ALA A 1168 -20.93 -41.14 26.47
C ALA A 1168 -21.05 -41.18 24.94
N VAL A 1169 -20.23 -40.39 24.24
CA VAL A 1169 -20.26 -40.30 22.78
C VAL A 1169 -18.87 -40.49 22.18
N GLN A 1170 -18.82 -41.30 21.15
CA GLN A 1170 -17.62 -41.66 20.40
C GLN A 1170 -17.44 -40.69 19.22
N HIS A 1171 -16.26 -40.07 19.14
CA HIS A 1171 -15.78 -39.34 17.98
C HIS A 1171 -14.82 -40.23 17.17
N THR A 1172 -14.91 -40.16 15.85
CA THR A 1172 -13.86 -40.64 14.96
C THR A 1172 -12.90 -39.47 14.71
N VAL A 1173 -11.60 -39.69 14.82
CA VAL A 1173 -10.59 -38.64 14.67
C VAL A 1173 -9.50 -39.08 13.71
N THR A 1174 -9.37 -38.37 12.59
CA THR A 1174 -8.28 -38.60 11.63
C THR A 1174 -7.07 -37.80 12.06
N CYS A 1175 -5.91 -38.43 12.17
CA CYS A 1175 -4.64 -37.77 12.44
C CYS A 1175 -3.69 -37.97 11.25
N ALA A 1176 -3.24 -36.88 10.63
CA ALA A 1176 -2.37 -36.88 9.47
C ALA A 1176 -1.14 -35.97 9.68
N GLU A 1177 -0.03 -36.32 9.05
CA GLU A 1177 1.21 -35.54 9.12
C GLU A 1177 1.26 -34.48 8.00
N THR A 1178 1.88 -33.34 8.30
CA THR A 1178 2.10 -32.25 7.35
C THR A 1178 3.40 -31.53 7.63
N ASP A 1179 4.17 -31.29 6.57
CA ASP A 1179 5.24 -30.30 6.59
C ASP A 1179 4.59 -28.89 6.69
N LEU A 1180 5.15 -28.03 7.55
CA LEU A 1180 4.79 -26.61 7.64
C LEU A 1180 6.05 -25.78 7.44
N VAL A 1181 6.02 -24.88 6.44
CA VAL A 1181 7.07 -23.89 6.26
C VAL A 1181 6.77 -22.65 7.10
N ILE A 1182 7.80 -22.17 7.80
CA ILE A 1182 7.81 -20.90 8.53
C ILE A 1182 8.44 -19.87 7.59
N PRO A 1183 7.70 -18.87 7.10
CA PRO A 1183 8.27 -17.80 6.27
C PRO A 1183 9.28 -16.96 7.07
N GLY A 1184 10.51 -16.82 6.57
CA GLY A 1184 11.58 -16.04 7.21
C GLY A 1184 13.00 -16.63 7.00
N PRO A 1185 14.07 -15.88 7.35
CA PRO A 1185 15.45 -16.25 7.07
C PRO A 1185 16.04 -17.02 8.25
N GLY A 1186 16.71 -18.14 7.98
CA GLY A 1186 17.14 -19.04 9.07
C GLY A 1186 15.97 -19.80 9.72
N ALA A 1187 14.79 -19.81 9.09
CA ALA A 1187 13.74 -20.76 9.42
C ALA A 1187 14.33 -22.19 9.36
N GLY A 1188 14.17 -22.94 10.45
CA GLY A 1188 14.55 -24.35 10.49
C GLY A 1188 13.79 -25.14 9.42
N GLY A 1189 14.43 -26.19 8.89
CA GLY A 1189 13.84 -27.04 7.85
C GLY A 1189 12.43 -27.55 8.21
N PRO A 1190 11.58 -27.84 7.20
CA PRO A 1190 10.13 -27.95 7.32
C PRO A 1190 9.66 -28.67 8.59
N GLY A 1191 8.93 -27.94 9.43
CA GLY A 1191 8.48 -28.42 10.72
C GLY A 1191 7.32 -29.40 10.55
N ARG A 1192 7.62 -30.69 10.47
CA ARG A 1192 6.62 -31.77 10.45
C ARG A 1192 5.79 -31.75 11.72
N ARG A 1193 4.50 -31.44 11.57
CA ARG A 1193 3.51 -31.47 12.64
C ARG A 1193 2.42 -32.47 12.31
N ILE A 1194 1.75 -32.96 13.35
CA ILE A 1194 0.53 -33.75 13.21
C ILE A 1194 -0.69 -32.82 13.34
N ALA A 1195 -1.62 -32.95 12.41
CA ALA A 1195 -2.95 -32.35 12.45
C ALA A 1195 -3.98 -33.45 12.73
N ALA A 1196 -4.90 -33.21 13.66
CA ALA A 1196 -5.95 -34.15 14.05
C ALA A 1196 -7.33 -33.48 14.01
N TRP A 1197 -8.33 -34.11 13.40
CA TRP A 1197 -9.67 -33.53 13.30
C TRP A 1197 -10.82 -34.53 13.47
N THR A 1198 -11.90 -34.07 14.11
CA THR A 1198 -13.06 -34.89 14.48
C THR A 1198 -14.07 -35.05 13.33
N THR A 1199 -14.72 -36.22 13.27
CA THR A 1199 -15.97 -36.46 12.52
C THR A 1199 -17.00 -37.11 13.44
N ASP A 1200 -18.25 -36.64 13.39
CA ASP A 1200 -19.33 -37.09 14.30
C ASP A 1200 -19.85 -38.52 13.99
N LYS A 1201 -19.38 -39.12 12.88
CA LYS A 1201 -19.51 -40.55 12.54
C LYS A 1201 -18.30 -41.02 11.72
N PRO A 1202 -17.99 -42.32 11.71
CA PRO A 1202 -17.13 -42.91 10.68
C PRO A 1202 -17.89 -42.93 9.35
N GLU A 1203 -17.60 -41.97 8.46
CA GLU A 1203 -17.88 -42.13 7.02
C GLU A 1203 -16.78 -42.95 6.32
N ILE A 1204 -15.63 -43.13 7.00
CA ILE A 1204 -14.52 -43.97 6.56
C ILE A 1204 -14.91 -45.44 6.76
N ALA A 1205 -14.97 -46.19 5.66
CA ALA A 1205 -15.14 -47.64 5.72
C ALA A 1205 -13.80 -48.30 6.09
N ASP A 1206 -13.73 -48.93 7.26
CA ASP A 1206 -12.56 -49.70 7.68
C ASP A 1206 -12.53 -51.06 6.96
N GLU A 1207 -12.28 -51.03 5.64
CA GLU A 1207 -12.18 -52.21 4.78
C GLU A 1207 -10.90 -53.05 5.04
N THR A 1208 -10.10 -52.69 6.05
CA THR A 1208 -8.92 -53.45 6.47
C THR A 1208 -8.73 -53.37 7.97
N ALA A 1209 -9.66 -53.99 8.71
CA ALA A 1209 -9.79 -53.98 10.17
C ALA A 1209 -8.58 -54.59 10.92
N ALA A 1210 -7.44 -53.91 10.87
CA ALA A 1210 -6.25 -54.14 11.66
C ALA A 1210 -6.30 -53.31 12.95
N THR A 1211 -7.32 -53.57 13.79
CA THR A 1211 -7.51 -52.95 15.11
C THR A 1211 -6.24 -53.05 15.94
N LEU A 1212 -5.61 -51.90 16.21
CA LEU A 1212 -4.25 -51.83 16.72
C LEU A 1212 -4.18 -52.04 18.23
N MET A 1213 -5.19 -51.58 18.97
CA MET A 1213 -5.21 -51.63 20.43
C MET A 1213 -5.73 -52.97 21.01
N GLY A 1214 -5.97 -53.98 20.16
CA GLY A 1214 -6.35 -55.33 20.59
C GLY A 1214 -7.73 -55.49 21.24
N VAL A 1215 -8.50 -54.40 21.39
CA VAL A 1215 -9.86 -54.42 21.96
C VAL A 1215 -10.81 -55.11 20.98
N LYS A 1216 -11.27 -56.31 21.33
CA LYS A 1216 -12.55 -56.85 20.88
C LYS A 1216 -13.63 -56.41 21.86
N GLU A 1217 -14.84 -56.19 21.34
CA GLU A 1217 -16.08 -56.06 22.12
C GLU A 1217 -16.40 -57.36 22.89
#